data_AF-A0AAD2D7Q8-F1
#
_entry.id   AF-A0AAD2D7Q8-F1
#
_cell.length_a   1.000
_cell.length_b   1.000
_cell.length_c   1.000
_cell.angle_alpha   90.00
_cell.angle_beta   90.00
_cell.angle_gamma   90.00
#
_symmetry.space_group_name_H-M   'P 1'
#
loop_
_entity.id
_entity.type
_entity.pdbx_description
1 polymer ?
#
loop_
_entity_poly.entity_id
_entity_poly.type
_entity_poly.pdbx_seq_one_letter_code
_entity_poly.pdbx_strand_id
1 'polypeptide(L)'
;MSDVDRYSYAENSQRKPKKLKKKKNKQFTVTNYVRTTPLDMVCRDPDRDLMYQKNEFGLVLPEDQVRLQMNEPENNENISSLQRSEHFHEPENYQPNISSNILQESTNDNIIRTDNDPLTDDEQVEMIQKKIKTIFTFYSSYGDRLNISNLKSSKFKRMMIDCGIADIIPKKKIDLIFYSQSKSRAAMSFESFLNALTKISQTLSFSKKGPVEGFHTLINKHMLPLYDEILKSPNYLTVSILENDLKFDEICNYVIKSVGTVLYEVYSAYFPWEIANSTIYTKLDKKSEKAYKQFINDFDICPSILTKTMSFQIWNSVINLENETYREMSESICGTKAFGKCLSFSKFVDLLVKISYLFARDSQDIPSETDLPSEIFIMLLEKLELSNGFLNLEKKTNKPHTSRTSLLPPKDVMMLIQSAKQGDSEEVISYIRQKNHKMIKKAEKMRFIQDGRIIQHNVPQVMPTHSMDKHSEYFERENQPLYEVNQLEEPQIEHVPSEPTQEDDTEQDLYEVFEMHCGLGYQTQGIDFYPAQNGYEEEKLLSSTNFIKMMNSLNSQDSSPLVQDEDIDVIFEKARFFKSQNGNESLTFDQFKFSLNLIAMKVFGYSPDGLQMLTQDYIIPLKDIVADQVTANTEHILQLMEILKDDEMIQLLELVYQTVYPYFEHYSENQELMSLSRFSQLCRDFNIFPDILPEEVVMDFFKTLSNFYCSSSGEDSQHQNLEPDMIDENLFVEVLALSALEMKFQDPQPSQIEKVIVLLDCMNNTEIAIQIYSSTGEDPNDKIKSAYPHLFQEN
;
A
#
# COMPACT_ATOMS: atom_id res chain seq x y z
N MET A 1 40.16 -30.17 45.78
CA MET A 1 40.98 -29.85 44.60
C MET A 1 40.05 -29.07 43.68
N SER A 2 39.96 -27.74 43.79
CA SER A 2 41.00 -26.71 43.54
C SER A 2 41.00 -26.36 42.05
N ASP A 3 40.66 -25.15 41.58
CA ASP A 3 40.35 -23.87 42.25
C ASP A 3 39.22 -23.15 41.45
N VAL A 4 38.39 -22.21 41.91
CA VAL A 4 38.55 -21.04 42.79
C VAL A 4 39.41 -19.92 42.18
N ASP A 5 38.77 -18.90 41.62
CA ASP A 5 39.31 -17.55 41.75
C ASP A 5 38.20 -16.49 41.85
N ARG A 6 38.46 -15.42 42.60
CA ARG A 6 37.56 -14.27 42.80
C ARG A 6 38.42 -13.00 42.83
N TYR A 7 38.21 -12.10 41.88
CA TYR A 7 38.86 -10.79 41.93
C TYR A 7 37.91 -9.71 42.48
N SER A 8 38.11 -9.39 43.75
CA SER A 8 37.63 -8.16 44.39
C SER A 8 38.80 -7.21 44.60
N TYR A 9 38.65 -5.95 44.21
CA TYR A 9 39.54 -4.87 44.65
C TYR A 9 38.73 -3.77 45.32
N ALA A 10 39.33 -3.14 46.33
CA ALA A 10 38.67 -2.18 47.21
C ALA A 10 39.44 -0.84 47.27
N GLU A 11 38.69 0.20 47.63
CA GLU A 11 39.10 1.50 48.19
C GLU A 11 40.55 1.99 47.99
N ASN A 12 40.72 3.17 47.37
CA ASN A 12 40.97 4.41 48.14
C ASN A 12 41.21 5.65 47.26
N SER A 13 40.49 6.75 47.51
CA SER A 13 41.07 8.12 47.58
C SER A 13 40.03 9.18 47.94
N GLN A 14 40.11 9.73 49.16
CA GLN A 14 39.37 10.92 49.55
C GLN A 14 40.03 12.19 48.98
N ARG A 15 39.27 13.09 48.33
CA ARG A 15 39.67 14.50 48.15
C ARG A 15 38.53 15.45 48.51
N LYS A 16 38.87 16.50 49.27
CA LYS A 16 37.92 17.42 49.92
C LYS A 16 37.61 18.62 48.99
N PRO A 17 36.34 19.05 48.86
CA PRO A 17 36.02 20.30 48.16
C PRO A 17 36.54 21.52 48.94
N LYS A 18 37.12 22.50 48.22
CA LYS A 18 37.53 23.79 48.80
C LYS A 18 36.36 24.76 48.79
N LYS A 19 36.12 25.43 49.92
CA LYS A 19 35.12 26.51 50.04
C LYS A 19 35.54 27.73 49.22
N LEU A 20 34.64 28.27 48.42
CA LEU A 20 34.69 29.65 47.91
C LEU A 20 33.40 30.40 48.26
N LYS A 21 33.42 31.74 48.11
CA LYS A 21 32.65 32.64 48.99
C LYS A 21 31.34 33.12 48.38
N LYS A 22 30.27 33.09 49.17
CA LYS A 22 29.03 33.85 48.90
C LYS A 22 29.35 35.35 48.73
N LYS A 23 28.80 35.95 47.67
CA LYS A 23 28.40 37.37 47.63
C LYS A 23 26.92 37.44 47.25
N LYS A 24 26.26 38.56 47.57
CA LYS A 24 24.80 38.70 47.53
C LYS A 24 24.33 39.58 46.37
N ASN A 25 23.00 39.54 46.16
CA ASN A 25 22.16 40.48 45.42
C ASN A 25 22.25 40.32 43.89
N LYS A 26 21.17 40.60 43.13
CA LYS A 26 19.97 41.39 43.47
C LYS A 26 18.73 40.81 42.77
N GLN A 27 17.54 40.99 43.34
CA GLN A 27 16.28 40.73 42.63
C GLN A 27 16.10 41.71 41.46
N PHE A 28 15.47 41.25 40.39
CA PHE A 28 14.71 42.08 39.47
C PHE A 28 13.42 41.35 39.09
N THR A 29 12.29 42.03 39.22
CA THR A 29 10.99 41.61 38.70
C THR A 29 10.89 41.99 37.23
N VAL A 30 10.36 41.10 36.40
CA VAL A 30 9.93 41.43 35.03
C VAL A 30 8.49 41.93 35.09
N THR A 31 8.18 43.00 34.34
CA THR A 31 6.84 43.58 34.23
C THR A 31 6.60 44.08 32.80
N ASN A 32 5.37 43.92 32.32
CA ASN A 32 4.93 44.07 30.93
C ASN A 32 5.31 45.42 30.28
N TYR A 33 5.70 45.35 29.01
CA TYR A 33 5.64 46.40 27.98
C TYR A 33 5.26 45.68 26.67
N VAL A 34 4.19 45.98 25.93
CA VAL A 34 3.61 47.27 25.52
C VAL A 34 4.61 48.11 24.73
N ARG A 35 4.59 47.98 23.40
CA ARG A 35 5.33 48.84 22.47
C ARG A 35 4.53 50.10 22.14
N THR A 36 5.17 51.26 22.21
CA THR A 36 4.69 52.52 21.61
C THR A 36 5.78 53.10 20.72
N THR A 37 5.42 53.51 19.51
CA THR A 37 6.32 54.24 18.59
C THR A 37 6.54 55.69 19.03
N PRO A 38 7.62 56.31 18.56
CA PRO A 38 7.56 57.70 18.11
C PRO A 38 8.11 57.89 16.69
N LEU A 39 7.77 59.02 16.07
CA LEU A 39 8.09 59.38 14.68
C LEU A 39 9.11 60.56 14.60
N ASP A 40 9.32 61.07 13.37
CA ASP A 40 10.01 62.32 13.00
C ASP A 40 11.55 62.35 13.12
N MET A 41 12.33 63.03 12.25
CA MET A 41 12.06 63.94 11.11
C MET A 41 13.31 63.89 10.14
N VAL A 42 13.36 64.26 8.85
CA VAL A 42 13.09 65.56 8.16
C VAL A 42 12.99 65.40 6.61
N CYS A 43 11.97 66.05 6.02
CA CYS A 43 11.75 66.61 4.65
C CYS A 43 12.67 66.33 3.42
N ARG A 44 12.01 66.00 2.27
CA ARG A 44 11.98 66.70 0.94
C ARG A 44 11.41 65.76 -0.15
N ASP A 45 10.67 66.16 -1.18
CA ASP A 45 9.87 67.36 -1.50
C ASP A 45 8.80 66.91 -2.54
N PRO A 46 7.60 67.51 -2.63
CA PRO A 46 6.48 66.97 -3.43
C PRO A 46 6.33 67.60 -4.82
N ASP A 47 6.00 66.80 -5.85
CA ASP A 47 5.38 67.33 -7.09
C ASP A 47 4.73 66.23 -7.98
N ARG A 48 3.40 66.03 -7.85
CA ARG A 48 2.45 66.05 -8.99
C ARG A 48 1.00 65.72 -8.60
N ASP A 49 0.11 66.28 -9.39
CA ASP A 49 -1.31 66.44 -9.10
C ASP A 49 -2.21 65.79 -10.17
N LEU A 50 -3.52 65.67 -9.85
CA LEU A 50 -4.68 65.65 -10.75
C LEU A 50 -5.08 64.43 -11.64
N MET A 51 -6.40 64.17 -11.56
CA MET A 51 -7.36 63.84 -12.66
C MET A 51 -7.69 62.38 -13.07
N TYR A 52 -8.74 61.87 -12.42
CA TYR A 52 -10.07 61.53 -13.01
C TYR A 52 -10.33 60.31 -13.93
N GLN A 53 -11.59 59.86 -13.80
CA GLN A 53 -12.50 59.20 -14.76
C GLN A 53 -12.49 57.67 -14.93
N LYS A 54 -13.68 57.12 -14.59
CA LYS A 54 -14.31 55.95 -15.22
C LYS A 54 -14.10 55.92 -16.75
N ASN A 55 -14.10 54.72 -17.32
CA ASN A 55 -15.13 54.37 -18.30
C ASN A 55 -15.35 52.86 -18.38
N GLU A 56 -16.61 52.47 -18.54
CA GLU A 56 -16.99 51.15 -19.05
C GLU A 56 -16.78 51.15 -20.57
N PHE A 57 -16.45 50.00 -21.17
CA PHE A 57 -16.95 49.65 -22.51
C PHE A 57 -16.70 48.15 -22.80
N GLY A 58 -17.78 47.42 -23.09
CA GLY A 58 -17.68 46.13 -23.78
C GLY A 58 -17.59 46.35 -25.29
N LEU A 59 -16.99 45.41 -26.03
CA LEU A 59 -16.95 45.43 -27.49
C LEU A 59 -17.34 44.06 -28.08
N VAL A 60 -18.18 44.14 -29.11
CA VAL A 60 -18.65 43.01 -29.93
C VAL A 60 -17.63 42.73 -31.03
N LEU A 61 -17.40 41.46 -31.35
CA LEU A 61 -16.66 41.05 -32.55
C LEU A 61 -17.64 40.82 -33.71
N PRO A 62 -17.45 41.48 -34.87
CA PRO A 62 -18.22 41.20 -36.08
C PRO A 62 -17.59 40.09 -36.93
N GLU A 63 -18.44 39.31 -37.61
CA GLU A 63 -18.05 38.59 -38.82
C GLU A 63 -17.91 39.59 -39.99
N ASP A 64 -17.01 39.36 -40.95
CA ASP A 64 -17.40 39.33 -42.36
C ASP A 64 -16.35 38.68 -43.29
N GLN A 65 -16.75 38.40 -44.53
CA GLN A 65 -16.01 37.66 -45.55
C GLN A 65 -15.28 38.57 -46.55
N VAL A 66 -14.13 38.11 -47.08
CA VAL A 66 -13.58 38.62 -48.35
C VAL A 66 -13.14 37.46 -49.25
N ARG A 67 -13.81 37.31 -50.39
CA ARG A 67 -13.33 36.53 -51.54
C ARG A 67 -12.28 37.33 -52.31
N LEU A 68 -11.24 36.68 -52.83
CA LEU A 68 -10.59 37.04 -54.09
C LEU A 68 -10.14 35.77 -54.85
N GLN A 69 -9.67 35.92 -56.09
CA GLN A 69 -9.98 34.96 -57.17
C GLN A 69 -8.83 34.78 -58.18
N MET A 70 -8.75 33.57 -58.80
CA MET A 70 -7.93 33.21 -59.98
C MET A 70 -6.38 33.15 -59.74
N ASN A 71 -5.57 32.34 -60.43
CA ASN A 71 -5.69 31.64 -61.72
C ASN A 71 -5.03 30.23 -61.71
N GLU A 72 -5.30 29.44 -62.75
CA GLU A 72 -4.53 28.26 -63.16
C GLU A 72 -3.26 28.65 -63.95
N PRO A 73 -2.38 27.71 -64.33
CA PRO A 73 -2.59 27.05 -65.63
C PRO A 73 -2.29 25.54 -65.68
N GLU A 74 -2.82 24.90 -66.72
CA GLU A 74 -2.59 23.49 -67.08
C GLU A 74 -1.15 23.23 -67.59
N ASN A 75 -0.67 21.99 -67.45
CA ASN A 75 -0.20 21.22 -68.62
C ASN A 75 -0.07 19.70 -68.36
N ASN A 76 -0.05 18.94 -69.45
CA ASN A 76 -0.01 17.47 -69.48
C ASN A 76 1.43 16.91 -69.49
N GLU A 77 1.63 15.65 -69.09
CA GLU A 77 1.95 14.58 -70.07
C GLU A 77 1.99 13.15 -69.47
N ASN A 78 1.49 12.19 -70.27
CA ASN A 78 1.76 10.74 -70.33
C ASN A 78 1.51 9.84 -69.06
N ILE A 79 0.73 8.74 -69.08
CA ILE A 79 0.66 7.56 -69.99
C ILE A 79 1.92 6.67 -69.79
N SER A 80 1.87 5.36 -69.45
CA SER A 80 0.79 4.33 -69.56
C SER A 80 1.00 3.06 -68.70
N SER A 81 -0.09 2.28 -68.55
CA SER A 81 -0.12 0.79 -68.43
C SER A 81 0.32 0.13 -67.10
N LEU A 82 -0.12 -1.09 -66.74
CA LEU A 82 -0.98 -2.08 -67.45
C LEU A 82 -1.94 -2.80 -66.47
N GLN A 83 -2.97 -3.46 -67.02
CA GLN A 83 -3.85 -4.46 -66.37
C GLN A 83 -3.04 -5.75 -65.99
N ARG A 84 -3.51 -6.81 -65.33
CA ARG A 84 -4.84 -7.49 -65.13
C ARG A 84 -4.61 -8.58 -64.03
N SER A 85 -5.53 -9.34 -63.41
CA SER A 85 -7.00 -9.53 -63.41
C SER A 85 -7.41 -10.27 -62.11
N GLU A 86 -8.68 -10.22 -61.71
CA GLU A 86 -9.26 -11.14 -60.69
C GLU A 86 -9.93 -12.36 -61.34
N HIS A 87 -9.80 -13.55 -60.76
CA HIS A 87 -10.73 -14.70 -60.91
C HIS A 87 -10.47 -15.70 -59.77
N PHE A 88 -11.53 -16.10 -59.05
CA PHE A 88 -11.53 -17.19 -58.09
C PHE A 88 -12.60 -18.21 -58.49
N HIS A 89 -12.32 -19.50 -58.29
CA HIS A 89 -13.23 -20.61 -58.57
C HIS A 89 -13.25 -21.55 -57.35
N GLU A 90 -14.45 -21.88 -56.87
CA GLU A 90 -14.67 -23.10 -56.08
C GLU A 90 -14.63 -24.34 -57.00
N PRO A 91 -14.33 -25.53 -56.45
CA PRO A 91 -15.25 -26.65 -56.69
C PRO A 91 -15.50 -27.55 -55.46
N GLU A 92 -16.52 -28.41 -55.58
CA GLU A 92 -17.06 -29.26 -54.51
C GLU A 92 -16.39 -30.65 -54.34
N ASN A 93 -16.70 -31.28 -53.21
CA ASN A 93 -16.97 -32.72 -53.00
C ASN A 93 -16.08 -33.80 -53.67
N TYR A 94 -15.42 -34.62 -52.84
CA TYR A 94 -15.17 -36.05 -53.14
C TYR A 94 -15.10 -36.93 -51.86
N GLN A 95 -15.55 -38.18 -52.00
CA GLN A 95 -15.46 -39.31 -51.05
C GLN A 95 -14.96 -40.54 -51.87
N PRO A 96 -14.20 -41.54 -51.33
CA PRO A 96 -14.77 -42.47 -50.33
C PRO A 96 -13.81 -43.31 -49.42
N ASN A 97 -14.42 -43.99 -48.42
CA ASN A 97 -14.15 -45.37 -47.92
C ASN A 97 -12.78 -45.89 -47.39
N ILE A 98 -12.82 -46.31 -46.11
CA ILE A 98 -12.38 -47.62 -45.52
C ILE A 98 -10.89 -48.04 -45.62
N SER A 99 -10.18 -48.07 -44.47
CA SER A 99 -9.54 -49.29 -43.91
C SER A 99 -8.85 -49.11 -42.54
N SER A 100 -8.74 -50.22 -41.81
CA SER A 100 -8.31 -50.42 -40.42
C SER A 100 -6.84 -50.16 -40.05
N ASN A 101 -6.64 -49.93 -38.73
CA ASN A 101 -5.47 -50.26 -37.90
C ASN A 101 -4.10 -49.62 -38.21
N ILE A 102 -3.63 -48.79 -37.27
CA ILE A 102 -2.38 -49.02 -36.51
C ILE A 102 -2.45 -48.18 -35.22
N LEU A 103 -2.06 -48.76 -34.07
CA LEU A 103 -1.66 -47.98 -32.90
C LEU A 103 -0.19 -47.64 -33.09
N GLN A 104 0.14 -46.35 -33.16
CA GLN A 104 1.48 -45.86 -32.91
C GLN A 104 1.43 -44.94 -31.70
N GLU A 105 2.28 -45.23 -30.73
CA GLU A 105 2.48 -44.39 -29.55
C GLU A 105 3.12 -43.08 -30.03
N SER A 106 2.45 -41.95 -29.80
CA SER A 106 3.02 -40.64 -30.06
C SER A 106 4.15 -40.39 -29.06
N THR A 107 5.40 -40.56 -29.48
CA THR A 107 6.54 -40.08 -28.72
C THR A 107 6.41 -38.57 -28.55
N ASN A 108 6.40 -38.12 -27.29
CA ASN A 108 6.43 -36.69 -26.97
C ASN A 108 7.85 -36.18 -27.26
N ASP A 109 8.12 -35.94 -28.54
CA ASP A 109 9.33 -35.28 -29.00
C ASP A 109 9.23 -33.81 -28.61
N ASN A 110 9.62 -33.51 -27.37
CA ASN A 110 9.82 -32.15 -26.90
C ASN A 110 10.87 -31.49 -27.80
N ILE A 111 10.41 -30.71 -28.78
CA ILE A 111 11.29 -29.93 -29.65
C ILE A 111 12.03 -28.92 -28.78
N ILE A 112 13.29 -29.22 -28.50
CA ILE A 112 14.20 -28.31 -27.81
C ILE A 112 14.47 -27.15 -28.77
N ARG A 113 13.65 -26.09 -28.69
CA ARG A 113 14.02 -24.77 -29.22
C ARG A 113 15.37 -24.40 -28.60
N THR A 114 16.28 -23.93 -29.44
CA THR A 114 17.58 -23.40 -29.03
C THR A 114 17.43 -21.90 -28.74
N ASP A 115 18.30 -21.34 -27.89
CA ASP A 115 18.27 -19.91 -27.54
C ASP A 115 18.56 -18.96 -28.74
N ASN A 116 18.73 -19.50 -29.95
CA ASN A 116 18.92 -18.77 -31.20
C ASN A 116 17.67 -18.82 -32.12
N ASP A 117 16.65 -19.61 -31.78
CA ASP A 117 15.39 -19.61 -32.53
C ASP A 117 14.66 -18.28 -32.31
N PRO A 118 14.26 -17.56 -33.37
CA PRO A 118 13.65 -16.24 -33.22
C PRO A 118 12.29 -16.35 -32.52
N LEU A 119 12.11 -15.55 -31.46
CA LEU A 119 10.83 -15.39 -30.78
C LEU A 119 9.73 -15.04 -31.79
N THR A 120 8.58 -15.69 -31.67
CA THR A 120 7.39 -15.36 -32.46
C THR A 120 6.91 -13.94 -32.15
N ASP A 121 6.17 -13.33 -33.07
CA ASP A 121 5.70 -11.94 -32.90
C ASP A 121 4.84 -11.78 -31.62
N ASP A 122 4.06 -12.80 -31.26
CA ASP A 122 3.26 -12.83 -30.02
C ASP A 122 4.15 -12.88 -28.76
N GLU A 123 5.17 -13.76 -28.74
CA GLU A 123 6.16 -13.85 -27.63
C GLU A 123 6.94 -12.52 -27.47
N GLN A 124 7.25 -11.82 -28.58
CA GLN A 124 7.86 -10.50 -28.55
C GLN A 124 6.92 -9.42 -28.00
N VAL A 125 5.64 -9.44 -28.38
CA VAL A 125 4.60 -8.52 -27.87
C VAL A 125 4.39 -8.73 -26.36
N GLU A 126 4.30 -9.98 -25.90
CA GLU A 126 4.17 -10.30 -24.47
C GLU A 126 5.39 -9.81 -23.67
N MET A 127 6.62 -10.08 -24.14
CA MET A 127 7.85 -9.57 -23.52
C MET A 127 7.83 -8.04 -23.42
N ILE A 128 7.44 -7.34 -24.49
CA ILE A 128 7.35 -5.86 -24.50
C ILE A 128 6.27 -5.40 -23.50
N GLN A 129 5.12 -6.07 -23.44
CA GLN A 129 4.06 -5.75 -22.49
C GLN A 129 4.49 -5.97 -21.03
N LYS A 130 5.25 -7.04 -20.73
CA LYS A 130 5.86 -7.27 -19.41
C LYS A 130 6.79 -6.12 -19.04
N LYS A 131 7.70 -5.72 -19.93
CA LYS A 131 8.60 -4.56 -19.71
C LYS A 131 7.85 -3.25 -19.49
N ILE A 132 6.77 -2.98 -20.23
CA ILE A 132 5.95 -1.78 -20.03
C ILE A 132 5.18 -1.85 -18.69
N LYS A 133 4.73 -3.04 -18.26
CA LYS A 133 4.10 -3.27 -16.94
C LYS A 133 5.08 -3.05 -15.78
N THR A 134 6.35 -3.43 -15.93
CA THR A 134 7.43 -3.11 -14.99
C THR A 134 7.58 -1.59 -14.80
N ILE A 135 7.68 -0.81 -15.88
CA ILE A 135 7.80 0.66 -15.81
C ILE A 135 6.58 1.26 -15.09
N PHE A 136 5.36 0.82 -15.44
CA PHE A 136 4.13 1.29 -14.79
C PHE A 136 4.10 0.98 -13.29
N THR A 137 4.53 -0.22 -12.89
CA THR A 137 4.57 -0.67 -11.49
C THR A 137 5.58 0.14 -10.68
N PHE A 138 6.77 0.39 -11.23
CA PHE A 138 7.79 1.24 -10.63
C PHE A 138 7.26 2.66 -10.37
N TYR A 139 6.72 3.34 -11.39
CA TYR A 139 6.20 4.70 -11.20
C TYR A 139 4.89 4.76 -10.40
N SER A 140 4.07 3.71 -10.36
CA SER A 140 2.90 3.68 -9.48
C SER A 140 3.34 3.62 -8.01
N SER A 141 4.33 2.80 -7.70
CA SER A 141 4.82 2.56 -6.32
C SER A 141 5.80 3.62 -5.79
N TYR A 142 6.31 4.49 -6.66
CA TYR A 142 7.22 5.58 -6.29
C TYR A 142 6.56 6.54 -5.27
N GLY A 143 7.08 6.61 -4.03
CA GLY A 143 6.52 7.41 -2.94
C GLY A 143 5.18 6.90 -2.36
N ASP A 144 4.72 5.70 -2.76
CA ASP A 144 3.53 5.03 -2.23
C ASP A 144 3.72 3.53 -2.49
N ARG A 145 4.55 2.90 -1.66
CA ARG A 145 5.19 1.62 -1.99
C ARG A 145 4.22 0.42 -2.07
N LEU A 146 2.95 0.61 -1.71
CA LEU A 146 1.88 -0.39 -1.83
C LEU A 146 1.01 -0.20 -3.09
N ASN A 147 1.03 0.97 -3.72
CA ASN A 147 0.25 1.23 -4.92
C ASN A 147 0.99 0.75 -6.18
N ILE A 148 0.67 -0.46 -6.63
CA ILE A 148 1.17 -1.00 -7.91
C ILE A 148 0.21 -0.82 -9.09
N SER A 149 -1.02 -0.36 -8.84
CA SER A 149 -2.15 -0.47 -9.79
C SER A 149 -2.61 0.87 -10.38
N ASN A 150 -2.29 2.00 -9.74
CA ASN A 150 -2.89 3.30 -10.01
C ASN A 150 -1.84 4.41 -10.12
N LEU A 151 -1.50 4.79 -11.34
CA LEU A 151 -0.49 5.82 -11.62
C LEU A 151 -1.09 7.23 -11.50
N LYS A 152 -0.73 7.97 -10.44
CA LYS A 152 -1.13 9.38 -10.22
C LYS A 152 -0.48 10.34 -11.24
N SER A 153 -1.13 11.47 -11.53
CA SER A 153 -0.70 12.44 -12.56
C SER A 153 0.75 12.93 -12.39
N SER A 154 1.17 13.23 -11.16
CA SER A 154 2.54 13.64 -10.83
C SER A 154 3.58 12.58 -11.19
N LYS A 155 3.28 11.31 -10.90
CA LYS A 155 4.16 10.17 -11.20
C LYS A 155 4.24 9.88 -12.70
N PHE A 156 3.13 10.02 -13.42
CA PHE A 156 3.11 9.97 -14.90
C PHE A 156 3.93 11.10 -15.53
N LYS A 157 3.82 12.34 -15.02
CA LYS A 157 4.66 13.48 -15.43
C LYS A 157 6.14 13.21 -15.22
N ARG A 158 6.51 12.65 -14.06
CA ARG A 158 7.90 12.29 -13.72
C ARG A 158 8.45 11.26 -14.70
N MET A 159 7.73 10.15 -14.90
CA MET A 159 8.06 9.13 -15.92
C MET A 159 8.29 9.71 -17.32
N MET A 160 7.46 10.65 -17.78
CA MET A 160 7.62 11.31 -19.08
C MET A 160 8.86 12.22 -19.18
N ILE A 161 9.35 12.74 -18.04
CA ILE A 161 10.63 13.47 -17.97
C ILE A 161 11.78 12.46 -18.03
N ASP A 162 11.72 11.39 -17.24
CA ASP A 162 12.81 10.42 -17.09
C ASP A 162 13.07 9.59 -18.37
N CYS A 163 12.08 9.43 -19.26
CA CYS A 163 12.29 8.88 -20.61
C CYS A 163 12.49 9.94 -21.71
N GLY A 164 12.69 11.22 -21.37
CA GLY A 164 12.97 12.30 -22.33
C GLY A 164 11.81 12.68 -23.25
N ILE A 165 10.56 12.28 -22.92
CA ILE A 165 9.37 12.63 -23.71
C ILE A 165 8.91 14.07 -23.41
N ALA A 166 9.15 14.57 -22.20
CA ALA A 166 8.77 15.92 -21.77
C ALA A 166 9.56 17.05 -22.47
N ASP A 167 10.72 16.74 -23.06
CA ASP A 167 11.50 17.66 -23.89
C ASP A 167 10.94 17.78 -25.31
N ILE A 168 10.13 16.79 -25.72
CA ILE A 168 9.59 16.63 -27.08
C ILE A 168 8.11 17.02 -27.13
N ILE A 169 7.34 16.67 -26.10
CA ILE A 169 5.93 17.01 -25.93
C ILE A 169 5.79 18.09 -24.85
N PRO A 170 5.26 19.29 -25.16
CA PRO A 170 5.03 20.33 -24.16
C PRO A 170 4.19 19.81 -22.98
N LYS A 171 4.63 20.08 -21.74
CA LYS A 171 4.03 19.57 -20.50
C LYS A 171 2.49 19.65 -20.49
N LYS A 172 1.91 20.80 -20.87
CA LYS A 172 0.45 21.00 -20.99
C LYS A 172 -0.27 19.94 -21.86
N LYS A 173 0.37 19.39 -22.89
CA LYS A 173 -0.19 18.33 -23.74
C LYS A 173 -0.06 16.94 -23.11
N ILE A 174 0.97 16.69 -22.30
CA ILE A 174 1.09 15.47 -21.48
C ILE A 174 -0.05 15.42 -20.47
N ASP A 175 -0.34 16.54 -19.80
CA ASP A 175 -1.45 16.69 -18.85
C ASP A 175 -2.81 16.40 -19.51
N LEU A 176 -3.05 16.97 -20.70
CA LEU A 176 -4.27 16.71 -21.48
C LEU A 176 -4.38 15.24 -21.91
N ILE A 177 -3.28 14.58 -22.28
CA ILE A 177 -3.28 13.15 -22.57
C ILE A 177 -3.67 12.36 -21.31
N PHE A 178 -3.01 12.62 -20.17
CA PHE A 178 -3.32 11.95 -18.89
C PHE A 178 -4.81 12.11 -18.51
N TYR A 179 -5.32 13.33 -18.50
CA TYR A 179 -6.71 13.63 -18.14
C TYR A 179 -7.71 12.93 -19.09
N SER A 180 -7.41 12.92 -20.39
CA SER A 180 -8.24 12.24 -21.39
C SER A 180 -8.26 10.71 -21.30
N GLN A 181 -7.37 10.08 -20.53
CA GLN A 181 -7.24 8.62 -20.42
C GLN A 181 -7.53 8.08 -19.02
N SER A 182 -7.26 8.86 -17.97
CA SER A 182 -7.81 8.62 -16.63
C SER A 182 -9.33 8.79 -16.55
N LYS A 183 -9.98 9.39 -17.57
CA LYS A 183 -11.41 9.75 -17.57
C LYS A 183 -11.74 10.64 -16.36
N SER A 184 -10.95 11.72 -16.20
CA SER A 184 -11.03 12.67 -15.08
C SER A 184 -10.68 12.12 -13.68
N ARG A 185 -10.25 10.86 -13.54
CA ARG A 185 -9.79 10.30 -12.25
C ARG A 185 -8.40 10.81 -11.87
N ALA A 186 -8.11 10.89 -10.56
CA ALA A 186 -6.81 11.33 -10.04
C ALA A 186 -5.63 10.40 -10.43
N ALA A 187 -5.91 9.14 -10.75
CA ALA A 187 -4.95 8.13 -11.21
C ALA A 187 -5.47 7.34 -12.43
N MET A 188 -4.55 6.73 -13.17
CA MET A 188 -4.86 5.86 -14.31
C MET A 188 -4.45 4.40 -14.06
N SER A 189 -5.26 3.46 -14.55
CA SER A 189 -4.95 2.03 -14.58
C SER A 189 -3.90 1.69 -15.64
N PHE A 190 -3.31 0.49 -15.59
CA PHE A 190 -2.37 0.01 -16.61
C PHE A 190 -2.95 0.04 -18.04
N GLU A 191 -4.21 -0.37 -18.22
CA GLU A 191 -4.90 -0.28 -19.51
C GLU A 191 -5.03 1.18 -19.99
N SER A 192 -5.39 2.09 -19.08
CA SER A 192 -5.50 3.53 -19.37
C SER A 192 -4.13 4.14 -19.73
N PHE A 193 -3.06 3.61 -19.13
CA PHE A 193 -1.68 3.98 -19.43
C PHE A 193 -1.22 3.48 -20.81
N LEU A 194 -1.52 2.24 -21.20
CA LEU A 194 -1.23 1.73 -22.55
C LEU A 194 -1.91 2.61 -23.62
N ASN A 195 -3.18 2.97 -23.42
CA ASN A 195 -3.89 3.90 -24.30
C ASN A 195 -3.25 5.31 -24.31
N ALA A 196 -2.74 5.79 -23.17
CA ALA A 196 -1.97 7.04 -23.10
C ALA A 196 -0.66 6.97 -23.91
N LEU A 197 0.07 5.84 -23.88
CA LEU A 197 1.24 5.62 -24.73
C LEU A 197 0.88 5.67 -26.22
N THR A 198 -0.28 5.13 -26.64
CA THR A 198 -0.77 5.26 -28.02
C THR A 198 -1.05 6.72 -28.42
N LYS A 199 -1.60 7.54 -27.52
CA LYS A 199 -1.78 8.99 -27.78
C LYS A 199 -0.46 9.78 -27.78
N ILE A 200 0.51 9.35 -26.97
CA ILE A 200 1.88 9.88 -26.98
C ILE A 200 2.55 9.53 -28.31
N SER A 201 2.48 8.29 -28.80
CA SER A 201 3.11 7.90 -30.06
C SER A 201 2.51 8.61 -31.28
N GLN A 202 1.20 8.81 -31.30
CA GLN A 202 0.52 9.65 -32.29
C GLN A 202 0.99 11.12 -32.23
N THR A 203 1.39 11.61 -31.05
CA THR A 203 1.95 12.96 -30.85
C THR A 203 3.45 13.05 -31.21
N LEU A 204 4.24 12.03 -30.92
CA LEU A 204 5.67 11.91 -31.27
C LEU A 204 5.90 11.64 -32.76
N SER A 205 4.84 11.34 -33.51
CA SER A 205 4.88 11.04 -34.94
C SER A 205 5.17 12.29 -35.78
N PHE A 206 6.42 12.77 -35.75
CA PHE A 206 6.95 13.86 -36.59
C PHE A 206 6.96 13.45 -38.08
N SER A 207 5.78 13.57 -38.70
CA SER A 207 5.46 13.35 -40.10
C SER A 207 5.41 11.90 -40.59
N LYS A 208 4.37 11.62 -41.40
CA LYS A 208 4.25 10.61 -42.47
C LYS A 208 4.39 9.11 -42.14
N LYS A 209 5.06 8.68 -41.08
CA LYS A 209 5.34 7.24 -40.83
C LYS A 209 4.17 6.38 -40.32
N GLY A 210 3.02 6.99 -40.02
CA GLY A 210 1.84 6.28 -39.52
C GLY A 210 1.93 5.88 -38.03
N PRO A 211 0.81 5.43 -37.43
CA PRO A 211 0.72 5.26 -35.98
C PRO A 211 1.55 4.09 -35.44
N VAL A 212 1.72 3.02 -36.23
CA VAL A 212 2.45 1.80 -35.83
C VAL A 212 3.93 2.09 -35.64
N GLU A 213 4.60 2.72 -36.62
CA GLU A 213 6.00 3.06 -36.47
C GLU A 213 6.23 4.20 -35.46
N GLY A 214 5.26 5.10 -35.28
CA GLY A 214 5.25 6.03 -34.15
C GLY A 214 5.30 5.30 -32.80
N PHE A 215 4.55 4.21 -32.64
CA PHE A 215 4.54 3.39 -31.42
C PHE A 215 5.84 2.59 -31.24
N HIS A 216 6.35 1.92 -32.28
CA HIS A 216 7.67 1.28 -32.20
C HIS A 216 8.79 2.29 -31.87
N THR A 217 8.71 3.52 -32.39
CA THR A 217 9.68 4.58 -32.06
C THR A 217 9.59 4.99 -30.59
N LEU A 218 8.37 5.16 -30.04
CA LEU A 218 8.15 5.41 -28.62
C LEU A 218 8.73 4.29 -27.74
N ILE A 219 8.39 3.03 -28.04
CA ILE A 219 8.84 1.89 -27.24
C ILE A 219 10.38 1.76 -27.29
N ASN A 220 10.96 1.71 -28.49
CA ASN A 220 12.38 1.38 -28.66
C ASN A 220 13.34 2.54 -28.31
N LYS A 221 12.89 3.81 -28.33
CA LYS A 221 13.76 4.97 -28.02
C LYS A 221 13.54 5.60 -26.66
N HIS A 222 12.41 5.35 -26.01
CA HIS A 222 12.06 6.00 -24.74
C HIS A 222 11.69 4.98 -23.66
N MET A 223 10.77 4.05 -23.94
CA MET A 223 10.28 3.12 -22.90
C MET A 223 11.29 2.03 -22.56
N LEU A 224 11.92 1.39 -23.55
CA LEU A 224 12.92 0.33 -23.29
C LEU A 224 14.20 0.87 -22.63
N PRO A 225 14.79 2.01 -23.05
CA PRO A 225 15.90 2.62 -22.30
C PRO A 225 15.52 2.97 -20.86
N LEU A 226 14.30 3.48 -20.62
CA LEU A 226 13.82 3.74 -19.26
C LEU A 226 13.68 2.44 -18.43
N TYR A 227 13.22 1.33 -19.03
CA TYR A 227 13.22 0.02 -18.39
C TYR A 227 14.64 -0.41 -18.00
N ASP A 228 15.61 -0.25 -18.92
CA ASP A 228 17.01 -0.63 -18.68
C ASP A 228 17.68 0.25 -17.60
N GLU A 229 17.32 1.54 -17.48
CA GLU A 229 17.76 2.39 -16.36
C GLU A 229 17.07 2.02 -15.03
N ILE A 230 15.78 1.67 -15.05
CA ILE A 230 15.05 1.19 -13.86
C ILE A 230 15.70 -0.10 -13.32
N LEU A 231 16.10 -1.03 -14.19
CA LEU A 231 16.81 -2.25 -13.78
C LEU A 231 18.16 -1.97 -13.08
N LYS A 232 18.84 -0.87 -13.41
CA LYS A 232 20.10 -0.46 -12.75
C LYS A 232 19.87 0.20 -11.39
N SER A 233 18.65 0.64 -11.09
CA SER A 233 18.33 1.25 -9.80
C SER A 233 18.43 0.20 -8.68
N PRO A 234 19.24 0.41 -7.62
CA PRO A 234 19.41 -0.58 -6.56
C PRO A 234 18.09 -0.93 -5.86
N ASN A 235 17.17 0.04 -5.80
CA ASN A 235 15.84 -0.08 -5.21
C ASN A 235 14.84 -0.92 -6.05
N TYR A 236 15.12 -1.15 -7.34
CA TYR A 236 14.27 -1.98 -8.21
C TYR A 236 14.92 -3.32 -8.60
N LEU A 237 16.26 -3.36 -8.70
CA LEU A 237 17.05 -4.55 -9.00
C LEU A 237 16.67 -5.77 -8.12
N THR A 238 16.23 -5.50 -6.89
CA THR A 238 15.72 -6.49 -5.92
C THR A 238 14.47 -7.24 -6.41
N VAL A 239 13.60 -6.64 -7.23
CA VAL A 239 12.38 -7.27 -7.76
C VAL A 239 12.64 -8.02 -9.06
N SER A 240 13.42 -7.44 -9.98
CA SER A 240 13.64 -8.01 -11.32
C SER A 240 14.35 -9.37 -11.30
N ILE A 241 15.28 -9.56 -10.36
CA ILE A 241 15.99 -10.84 -10.15
C ILE A 241 15.00 -11.98 -9.81
N LEU A 242 13.94 -11.66 -9.06
CA LEU A 242 12.93 -12.63 -8.61
C LEU A 242 11.92 -13.02 -9.71
N GLU A 243 11.83 -12.25 -10.80
CA GLU A 243 10.82 -12.48 -11.85
C GLU A 243 11.23 -13.47 -12.94
N ASN A 244 12.53 -13.76 -13.12
CA ASN A 244 13.02 -14.52 -14.29
C ASN A 244 14.17 -15.50 -13.97
N ASP A 245 15.09 -15.15 -13.06
CA ASP A 245 16.39 -15.86 -12.96
C ASP A 245 16.46 -16.90 -11.83
N LEU A 246 15.49 -16.92 -10.92
CA LEU A 246 15.43 -17.82 -9.76
C LEU A 246 15.04 -19.27 -10.15
N LYS A 247 15.91 -19.95 -10.90
CA LYS A 247 15.77 -21.37 -11.21
C LYS A 247 16.14 -22.22 -9.99
N PHE A 248 15.18 -23.02 -9.53
CA PHE A 248 15.38 -23.96 -8.43
C PHE A 248 16.37 -25.04 -8.86
N ASP A 249 17.58 -25.05 -8.29
CA ASP A 249 18.52 -26.14 -8.51
C ASP A 249 17.95 -27.48 -7.98
N GLU A 250 18.54 -28.61 -8.41
CA GLU A 250 18.04 -29.94 -7.99
C GLU A 250 18.27 -30.23 -6.51
N ILE A 251 19.17 -29.49 -5.85
CA ILE A 251 19.52 -29.64 -4.43
C ILE A 251 18.49 -28.93 -3.55
N CYS A 252 18.07 -27.72 -3.91
CA CYS A 252 17.01 -26.94 -3.29
C CYS A 252 15.65 -27.62 -3.51
N ASN A 253 15.38 -28.14 -4.71
CA ASN A 253 14.24 -29.04 -4.96
C ASN A 253 14.25 -30.26 -4.01
N TYR A 254 15.42 -30.82 -3.71
CA TYR A 254 15.57 -31.97 -2.82
C TYR A 254 15.41 -31.59 -1.33
N VAL A 255 15.90 -30.42 -0.91
CA VAL A 255 15.63 -29.79 0.39
C VAL A 255 14.13 -29.60 0.58
N ILE A 256 13.46 -28.90 -0.33
CA ILE A 256 12.03 -28.63 -0.33
C ILE A 256 11.22 -29.92 -0.20
N LYS A 257 11.58 -31.00 -0.92
CA LYS A 257 10.91 -32.30 -0.81
C LYS A 257 11.11 -32.98 0.54
N SER A 258 12.22 -32.73 1.24
CA SER A 258 12.49 -33.30 2.56
C SER A 258 11.69 -32.61 3.68
N VAL A 259 11.46 -31.30 3.57
CA VAL A 259 10.73 -30.48 4.58
C VAL A 259 9.29 -30.16 4.18
N GLY A 260 8.91 -30.47 2.93
CA GLY A 260 7.66 -30.03 2.30
C GLY A 260 6.38 -30.48 2.97
N THR A 261 6.42 -31.54 3.79
CA THR A 261 5.28 -31.94 4.62
C THR A 261 5.01 -30.93 5.74
N VAL A 262 6.06 -30.39 6.37
CA VAL A 262 5.95 -29.35 7.41
C VAL A 262 5.60 -28.00 6.79
N LEU A 263 6.20 -27.65 5.65
CA LEU A 263 5.79 -26.46 4.89
C LEU A 263 4.31 -26.51 4.48
N TYR A 264 3.79 -27.69 4.13
CA TYR A 264 2.36 -27.85 3.84
C TYR A 264 1.48 -27.69 5.10
N GLU A 265 1.97 -28.03 6.29
CA GLU A 265 1.28 -27.77 7.55
C GLU A 265 1.28 -26.27 7.92
N VAL A 266 2.41 -25.57 7.72
CA VAL A 266 2.47 -24.09 7.80
C VAL A 266 1.41 -23.48 6.87
N TYR A 267 1.45 -23.84 5.58
CA TYR A 267 0.52 -23.34 4.58
C TYR A 267 -0.94 -23.63 4.93
N SER A 268 -1.25 -24.87 5.35
CA SER A 268 -2.62 -25.28 5.71
C SER A 268 -3.17 -24.53 6.93
N ALA A 269 -2.31 -24.12 7.88
CA ALA A 269 -2.70 -23.40 9.08
C ALA A 269 -2.96 -21.90 8.84
N TYR A 270 -2.29 -21.28 7.86
CA TYR A 270 -2.46 -19.85 7.54
C TYR A 270 -3.41 -19.61 6.35
N PHE A 271 -3.52 -20.54 5.40
CA PHE A 271 -4.33 -20.41 4.18
C PHE A 271 -5.42 -21.51 4.00
N PRO A 272 -6.18 -21.92 5.04
CA PRO A 272 -7.08 -23.08 4.95
C PRO A 272 -8.20 -22.94 3.89
N TRP A 273 -8.55 -21.72 3.46
CA TRP A 273 -9.54 -21.47 2.42
C TRP A 273 -9.03 -21.63 0.98
N GLU A 274 -7.71 -21.66 0.77
CA GLU A 274 -7.11 -22.02 -0.52
C GLU A 274 -7.35 -23.51 -0.82
N ILE A 275 -7.24 -24.34 0.23
CA ILE A 275 -7.49 -25.79 0.17
C ILE A 275 -9.01 -26.09 0.15
N ALA A 276 -9.85 -25.17 0.61
CA ALA A 276 -11.30 -25.35 0.67
C ALA A 276 -12.00 -25.19 -0.69
N ASN A 277 -12.73 -26.23 -1.10
CA ASN A 277 -13.46 -26.23 -2.38
C ASN A 277 -14.50 -25.11 -2.52
N SER A 278 -15.14 -24.67 -1.43
CA SER A 278 -16.39 -23.86 -1.44
C SER A 278 -16.26 -22.37 -1.74
N THR A 279 -15.05 -21.81 -1.82
CA THR A 279 -14.83 -20.35 -1.90
C THR A 279 -14.85 -19.76 -3.32
N ILE A 280 -15.44 -18.56 -3.46
CA ILE A 280 -15.45 -17.74 -4.69
C ILE A 280 -14.13 -16.98 -4.85
N TYR A 281 -13.53 -17.02 -6.05
CA TYR A 281 -12.19 -16.47 -6.33
C TYR A 281 -12.01 -14.98 -5.98
N THR A 282 -12.97 -14.11 -6.29
CA THR A 282 -12.81 -12.64 -6.12
C THR A 282 -12.72 -12.19 -4.66
N LYS A 283 -13.24 -12.98 -3.70
CA LYS A 283 -13.05 -12.75 -2.25
C LYS A 283 -11.83 -13.48 -1.69
N LEU A 284 -11.15 -14.31 -2.48
CA LEU A 284 -10.05 -15.15 -2.02
C LEU A 284 -8.73 -14.38 -1.95
N ASP A 285 -8.42 -13.60 -2.98
CA ASP A 285 -7.17 -12.83 -3.13
C ASP A 285 -6.90 -11.93 -1.92
N LYS A 286 -7.79 -10.95 -1.64
CA LYS A 286 -7.73 -10.08 -0.44
C LYS A 286 -7.58 -10.87 0.88
N LYS A 287 -8.18 -12.06 0.97
CA LYS A 287 -8.15 -12.89 2.17
C LYS A 287 -6.79 -13.59 2.34
N SER A 288 -6.26 -14.13 1.25
CA SER A 288 -4.91 -14.72 1.20
C SER A 288 -3.83 -13.64 1.36
N GLU A 289 -4.02 -12.43 0.84
CA GLU A 289 -3.15 -11.28 1.11
C GLU A 289 -3.15 -10.89 2.60
N LYS A 290 -4.32 -10.79 3.24
CA LYS A 290 -4.44 -10.52 4.69
C LYS A 290 -3.75 -11.60 5.53
N ALA A 291 -3.87 -12.87 5.13
CA ALA A 291 -3.17 -13.97 5.81
C ALA A 291 -1.68 -14.06 5.50
N TYR A 292 -1.25 -13.61 4.32
CA TYR A 292 0.16 -13.46 3.99
C TYR A 292 0.81 -12.39 4.89
N LYS A 293 0.16 -11.24 5.07
CA LYS A 293 0.56 -10.20 6.04
C LYS A 293 0.63 -10.75 7.47
N GLN A 294 -0.35 -11.56 7.89
CA GLN A 294 -0.29 -12.24 9.19
C GLN A 294 0.89 -13.22 9.27
N PHE A 295 1.12 -14.02 8.23
CA PHE A 295 2.20 -15.02 8.16
C PHE A 295 3.58 -14.37 8.27
N ILE A 296 3.88 -13.32 7.48
CA ILE A 296 5.20 -12.66 7.53
C ILE A 296 5.47 -11.95 8.85
N ASN A 297 4.43 -11.47 9.54
CA ASN A 297 4.56 -10.86 10.86
C ASN A 297 4.75 -11.93 11.95
N ASP A 298 3.91 -12.98 11.97
CA ASP A 298 4.01 -14.06 12.95
C ASP A 298 5.39 -14.75 12.88
N PHE A 299 5.92 -14.99 11.68
CA PHE A 299 7.22 -15.64 11.46
C PHE A 299 8.45 -14.72 11.50
N ASP A 300 8.31 -13.45 11.93
CA ASP A 300 9.41 -12.47 11.98
C ASP A 300 10.16 -12.27 10.64
N ILE A 301 9.42 -12.40 9.53
CA ILE A 301 9.90 -12.07 8.19
C ILE A 301 9.77 -10.55 7.96
N CYS A 302 8.75 -9.90 8.52
CA CYS A 302 8.58 -8.47 8.45
C CYS A 302 8.46 -7.89 9.88
N PRO A 303 9.26 -6.88 10.27
CA PRO A 303 10.28 -6.17 9.46
C PRO A 303 11.63 -6.91 9.35
N SER A 304 11.87 -7.94 10.15
CA SER A 304 13.23 -8.42 10.50
C SER A 304 13.96 -9.26 9.43
N ILE A 305 13.37 -9.46 8.27
CA ILE A 305 14.03 -10.00 7.05
C ILE A 305 13.76 -9.05 5.88
N LEU A 306 12.52 -8.57 5.75
CA LEU A 306 12.05 -7.75 4.64
C LEU A 306 11.29 -6.52 5.12
N THR A 307 11.51 -5.41 4.42
CA THR A 307 10.59 -4.28 4.48
C THR A 307 9.18 -4.68 4.02
N LYS A 308 8.15 -4.02 4.56
CA LYS A 308 6.73 -4.19 4.15
C LYS A 308 6.57 -4.09 2.62
N THR A 309 7.39 -3.27 1.96
CA THR A 309 7.44 -3.13 0.49
C THR A 309 7.94 -4.37 -0.21
N MET A 310 9.12 -4.89 0.16
CA MET A 310 9.72 -6.06 -0.50
C MET A 310 8.81 -7.29 -0.37
N SER A 311 8.19 -7.48 0.80
CA SER A 311 7.19 -8.53 1.00
C SER A 311 5.99 -8.39 0.06
N PHE A 312 5.47 -7.16 -0.14
CA PHE A 312 4.37 -6.91 -1.07
C PHE A 312 4.79 -7.03 -2.55
N GLN A 313 6.04 -6.70 -2.90
CA GLN A 313 6.58 -6.93 -4.24
C GLN A 313 6.75 -8.42 -4.54
N ILE A 314 7.23 -9.22 -3.58
CA ILE A 314 7.28 -10.69 -3.69
C ILE A 314 5.88 -11.28 -3.82
N TRP A 315 4.92 -10.85 -2.98
CA TRP A 315 3.51 -11.27 -3.10
C TRP A 315 2.99 -11.05 -4.52
N ASN A 316 3.18 -9.85 -5.06
CA ASN A 316 2.66 -9.52 -6.38
C ASN A 316 3.37 -10.26 -7.53
N SER A 317 4.69 -10.47 -7.47
CA SER A 317 5.40 -11.26 -8.50
C SER A 317 4.95 -12.72 -8.51
N VAL A 318 4.68 -13.30 -7.34
CA VAL A 318 4.22 -14.69 -7.18
C VAL A 318 2.74 -14.86 -7.55
N ILE A 319 1.86 -13.96 -7.11
CA ILE A 319 0.42 -14.14 -7.28
C ILE A 319 -0.01 -13.94 -8.74
N ASN A 320 0.63 -12.99 -9.45
CA ASN A 320 0.34 -12.66 -10.86
C ASN A 320 0.93 -13.66 -11.87
N LEU A 321 1.88 -14.51 -11.49
CA LEU A 321 2.42 -15.55 -12.37
C LEU A 321 1.37 -16.64 -12.64
N GLU A 322 1.35 -17.19 -13.85
CA GLU A 322 0.34 -18.16 -14.25
C GLU A 322 0.51 -19.51 -13.56
N ASN A 323 -0.61 -20.22 -13.35
CA ASN A 323 -0.58 -21.51 -12.64
C ASN A 323 0.11 -22.63 -13.45
N GLU A 324 0.28 -22.45 -14.77
CA GLU A 324 1.01 -23.41 -15.61
C GLU A 324 2.52 -23.38 -15.33
N THR A 325 3.11 -22.20 -15.10
CA THR A 325 4.52 -22.03 -14.69
C THR A 325 4.84 -22.82 -13.41
N TYR A 326 3.88 -22.91 -12.49
CA TYR A 326 4.02 -23.66 -11.24
C TYR A 326 3.64 -25.14 -11.35
N ARG A 327 3.14 -25.61 -12.50
CA ARG A 327 2.64 -26.97 -12.62
C ARG A 327 3.77 -27.99 -12.47
N GLU A 328 4.84 -27.85 -13.23
CA GLU A 328 6.03 -28.73 -13.14
C GLU A 328 6.63 -28.72 -11.73
N MET A 329 6.67 -27.54 -11.10
CA MET A 329 7.11 -27.37 -9.72
C MET A 329 6.19 -28.12 -8.73
N SER A 330 4.87 -28.08 -8.93
CA SER A 330 3.90 -28.80 -8.08
C SER A 330 4.01 -30.32 -8.22
N GLU A 331 4.18 -30.81 -9.45
CA GLU A 331 4.39 -32.23 -9.75
C GLU A 331 5.75 -32.71 -9.19
N SER A 332 6.78 -31.85 -9.23
CA SER A 332 8.10 -32.08 -8.62
C SER A 332 8.04 -32.16 -7.10
N ILE A 333 7.46 -31.16 -6.42
CA ILE A 333 7.47 -31.04 -4.94
C ILE A 333 6.50 -32.02 -4.28
N CYS A 334 5.25 -32.07 -4.74
CA CYS A 334 4.17 -32.79 -4.05
C CYS A 334 3.79 -34.14 -4.68
N GLY A 335 4.25 -34.44 -5.91
CA GLY A 335 3.88 -35.67 -6.64
C GLY A 335 2.37 -35.84 -6.87
N THR A 336 1.61 -34.75 -6.74
CA THR A 336 0.15 -34.68 -6.75
C THR A 336 -0.30 -33.35 -7.37
N LYS A 337 -1.59 -33.20 -7.68
CA LYS A 337 -2.14 -31.94 -8.22
C LYS A 337 -1.85 -30.77 -7.29
N ALA A 338 -1.58 -29.59 -7.86
CA ALA A 338 -1.39 -28.36 -7.11
C ALA A 338 -2.55 -28.10 -6.13
N PHE A 339 -2.22 -27.78 -4.88
CA PHE A 339 -3.17 -27.35 -3.85
C PHE A 339 -3.27 -25.82 -3.83
N GLY A 340 -4.46 -25.30 -3.54
CA GLY A 340 -4.75 -23.87 -3.55
C GLY A 340 -5.33 -23.35 -4.87
N LYS A 341 -5.95 -22.17 -4.82
CA LYS A 341 -6.70 -21.55 -5.92
C LYS A 341 -6.07 -20.24 -6.41
N CYS A 342 -5.66 -19.38 -5.48
CA CYS A 342 -5.03 -18.08 -5.75
C CYS A 342 -3.55 -18.14 -5.35
N LEU A 343 -3.26 -18.23 -4.04
CA LEU A 343 -1.94 -18.63 -3.55
C LEU A 343 -1.89 -20.16 -3.48
N SER A 344 -1.39 -20.81 -4.54
CA SER A 344 -1.13 -22.25 -4.51
C SER A 344 0.02 -22.62 -3.55
N PHE A 345 0.10 -23.87 -3.12
CA PHE A 345 1.21 -24.33 -2.27
C PHE A 345 2.57 -24.16 -2.97
N SER A 346 2.65 -24.37 -4.29
CA SER A 346 3.88 -24.13 -5.06
C SER A 346 4.22 -22.64 -5.15
N LYS A 347 3.21 -21.76 -5.30
CA LYS A 347 3.39 -20.31 -5.16
C LYS A 347 3.90 -19.92 -3.77
N PHE A 348 3.37 -20.54 -2.71
CA PHE A 348 3.85 -20.32 -1.34
C PHE A 348 5.31 -20.76 -1.14
N VAL A 349 5.73 -21.91 -1.68
CA VAL A 349 7.14 -22.35 -1.61
C VAL A 349 8.06 -21.43 -2.41
N ASP A 350 7.67 -21.02 -3.61
CA ASP A 350 8.42 -20.04 -4.42
C ASP A 350 8.55 -18.67 -3.75
N LEU A 351 7.48 -18.22 -3.10
CA LEU A 351 7.50 -17.03 -2.24
C LEU A 351 8.54 -17.17 -1.12
N LEU A 352 8.67 -18.34 -0.47
CA LEU A 352 9.70 -18.56 0.56
C LEU A 352 11.12 -18.57 -0.02
N VAL A 353 11.35 -19.19 -1.19
CA VAL A 353 12.67 -19.17 -1.85
C VAL A 353 13.05 -17.74 -2.26
N LYS A 354 12.08 -16.96 -2.78
CA LYS A 354 12.27 -15.54 -3.09
C LYS A 354 12.62 -14.72 -1.84
N ILE A 355 11.97 -14.99 -0.70
CA ILE A 355 12.32 -14.39 0.59
C ILE A 355 13.74 -14.77 1.02
N SER A 356 14.18 -16.02 0.86
CA SER A 356 15.53 -16.43 1.29
C SER A 356 16.65 -15.79 0.47
N TYR A 357 16.46 -15.63 -0.84
CA TYR A 357 17.43 -14.93 -1.68
C TYR A 357 17.55 -13.43 -1.33
N LEU A 358 16.45 -12.78 -0.92
CA LEU A 358 16.53 -11.40 -0.42
C LEU A 358 17.17 -11.34 0.96
N PHE A 359 16.83 -12.26 1.87
CA PHE A 359 17.44 -12.36 3.20
C PHE A 359 18.97 -12.39 3.14
N ALA A 360 19.52 -13.27 2.29
CA ALA A 360 20.96 -13.39 2.10
C ALA A 360 21.60 -12.14 1.46
N ARG A 361 20.86 -11.37 0.65
CA ARG A 361 21.40 -10.15 0.02
C ARG A 361 21.47 -8.96 0.97
N ASP A 362 20.52 -8.84 1.89
CA ASP A 362 20.43 -7.68 2.80
C ASP A 362 21.26 -7.89 4.10
N SER A 363 21.67 -9.13 4.41
CA SER A 363 22.77 -9.37 5.36
C SER A 363 24.09 -8.81 4.80
N GLN A 364 24.73 -7.88 5.53
CA GLN A 364 25.95 -7.19 5.07
C GLN A 364 27.18 -8.11 4.90
N ASP A 365 27.14 -9.32 5.49
CA ASP A 365 27.95 -10.45 5.04
C ASP A 365 27.48 -10.86 3.62
N ILE A 366 27.94 -10.11 2.61
CA ILE A 366 27.61 -10.33 1.20
C ILE A 366 27.79 -11.83 0.91
N PRO A 367 26.74 -12.54 0.46
CA PRO A 367 26.82 -13.97 0.23
C PRO A 367 27.86 -14.16 -0.86
N SER A 368 28.83 -15.02 -0.57
CA SER A 368 29.90 -15.31 -1.50
C SER A 368 29.31 -15.84 -2.81
N GLU A 369 29.97 -15.60 -3.94
CA GLU A 369 29.55 -16.19 -5.23
C GLU A 369 29.55 -17.74 -5.21
N THR A 370 30.01 -18.34 -4.10
CA THR A 370 30.04 -19.77 -3.80
C THR A 370 28.92 -20.27 -2.88
N ASP A 371 28.05 -19.42 -2.33
CA ASP A 371 26.96 -19.85 -1.44
C ASP A 371 25.79 -20.47 -2.23
N LEU A 372 25.33 -21.65 -1.81
CA LEU A 372 24.35 -22.42 -2.58
C LEU A 372 22.91 -21.94 -2.33
N PRO A 373 22.04 -21.88 -3.36
CA PRO A 373 20.61 -21.58 -3.21
C PRO A 373 19.90 -22.44 -2.16
N SER A 374 20.29 -23.71 -2.06
CA SER A 374 19.77 -24.66 -1.09
C SER A 374 20.20 -24.36 0.35
N GLU A 375 21.36 -23.75 0.57
CA GLU A 375 21.88 -23.36 1.88
C GLU A 375 21.25 -22.04 2.35
N ILE A 376 21.16 -21.06 1.45
CA ILE A 376 20.41 -19.80 1.65
C ILE A 376 18.96 -20.08 2.05
N PHE A 377 18.30 -21.02 1.39
CA PHE A 377 16.94 -21.44 1.74
C PHE A 377 16.86 -22.09 3.13
N ILE A 378 17.89 -22.84 3.56
CA ILE A 378 17.94 -23.44 4.91
C ILE A 378 18.15 -22.38 5.99
N MET A 379 18.95 -21.34 5.74
CA MET A 379 19.11 -20.23 6.68
C MET A 379 17.76 -19.51 6.93
N LEU A 380 16.91 -19.40 5.91
CA LEU A 380 15.53 -18.95 6.11
C LEU A 380 14.72 -19.98 6.92
N LEU A 381 14.73 -21.27 6.56
CA LEU A 381 13.98 -22.31 7.29
C LEU A 381 14.34 -22.36 8.79
N GLU A 382 15.62 -22.17 9.14
CA GLU A 382 16.10 -22.07 10.52
C GLU A 382 15.50 -20.85 11.24
N LYS A 383 15.56 -19.66 10.61
CA LYS A 383 14.96 -18.44 11.17
C LYS A 383 13.43 -18.55 11.31
N LEU A 384 12.75 -19.24 10.38
CA LEU A 384 11.33 -19.54 10.48
C LEU A 384 11.03 -20.49 11.65
N GLU A 385 11.82 -21.53 11.87
CA GLU A 385 11.64 -22.51 12.95
C GLU A 385 11.86 -21.90 14.34
N LEU A 386 12.79 -20.95 14.46
CA LEU A 386 13.07 -20.20 15.69
C LEU A 386 12.02 -19.10 15.99
N SER A 387 11.10 -18.83 15.07
CA SER A 387 10.13 -17.73 15.19
C SER A 387 8.96 -18.03 16.15
N ASN A 388 8.33 -16.96 16.65
CA ASN A 388 7.08 -17.05 17.40
C ASN A 388 5.94 -17.67 16.56
N GLY A 389 5.93 -17.46 15.24
CA GLY A 389 4.95 -17.97 14.30
C GLY A 389 4.97 -19.49 14.19
N PHE A 390 6.16 -20.10 14.32
CA PHE A 390 6.33 -21.55 14.38
C PHE A 390 5.92 -22.13 15.73
N LEU A 391 6.31 -21.51 16.85
CA LEU A 391 5.80 -21.86 18.17
C LEU A 391 4.26 -21.73 18.25
N ASN A 392 3.66 -20.79 17.51
CA ASN A 392 2.22 -20.64 17.37
C ASN A 392 1.60 -21.68 16.42
N LEU A 393 2.34 -22.21 15.44
CA LEU A 393 1.91 -23.35 14.63
C LEU A 393 1.83 -24.64 15.45
N GLU A 394 2.81 -24.91 16.32
CA GLU A 394 2.77 -26.07 17.23
C GLU A 394 1.54 -26.03 18.15
N LYS A 395 1.23 -24.85 18.72
CA LYS A 395 -0.01 -24.61 19.50
C LYS A 395 -1.28 -24.83 18.65
N LYS A 396 -1.35 -24.25 17.45
CA LYS A 396 -2.50 -24.38 16.53
C LYS A 396 -2.74 -25.83 16.10
N THR A 397 -1.68 -26.61 15.87
CA THR A 397 -1.75 -28.00 15.37
C THR A 397 -1.79 -29.06 16.47
N ASN A 398 -1.47 -28.70 17.72
CA ASN A 398 -1.28 -29.63 18.85
C ASN A 398 -0.20 -30.70 18.58
N LYS A 399 0.81 -30.36 17.77
CA LYS A 399 1.95 -31.24 17.47
C LYS A 399 3.20 -30.74 18.22
N PRO A 400 3.91 -31.61 18.96
CA PRO A 400 5.14 -31.21 19.62
C PRO A 400 6.30 -31.07 18.62
N HIS A 401 7.31 -30.30 19.02
CA HIS A 401 8.57 -30.21 18.32
C HIS A 401 9.27 -31.57 18.18
N THR A 402 9.58 -32.00 16.95
CA THR A 402 10.24 -33.27 16.64
C THR A 402 11.00 -33.19 15.31
N SER A 403 11.92 -34.13 15.07
CA SER A 403 12.59 -34.32 13.77
C SER A 403 11.67 -34.80 12.62
N ARG A 404 10.35 -34.76 12.80
CA ARG A 404 9.33 -34.92 11.75
C ARG A 404 8.43 -33.70 11.58
N THR A 405 8.52 -32.74 12.50
CA THR A 405 7.75 -31.48 12.50
C THR A 405 8.64 -30.24 12.38
N SER A 406 9.96 -30.39 12.51
CA SER A 406 11.00 -29.40 12.19
C SER A 406 11.01 -29.03 10.69
N LEU A 407 11.26 -27.75 10.40
CA LEU A 407 11.51 -27.18 9.08
C LEU A 407 12.97 -27.39 8.62
N LEU A 408 13.90 -27.72 9.52
CA LEU A 408 15.28 -28.06 9.16
C LEU A 408 15.36 -29.42 8.41
N PRO A 409 16.14 -29.53 7.33
CA PRO A 409 16.29 -30.79 6.61
C PRO A 409 16.93 -31.91 7.43
N PRO A 410 16.58 -33.19 7.17
CA PRO A 410 17.25 -34.33 7.77
C PRO A 410 18.77 -34.32 7.55
N LYS A 411 19.52 -34.88 8.51
CA LYS A 411 21.00 -34.82 8.50
C LYS A 411 21.65 -35.41 7.23
N ASP A 412 21.04 -36.39 6.55
CA ASP A 412 21.57 -36.89 5.27
C ASP A 412 21.43 -35.87 4.13
N VAL A 413 20.40 -35.01 4.17
CA VAL A 413 20.24 -33.87 3.25
C VAL A 413 21.28 -32.79 3.55
N MET A 414 21.47 -32.43 4.82
CA MET A 414 22.47 -31.43 5.24
C MET A 414 23.89 -31.80 4.80
N MET A 415 24.29 -33.08 4.94
CA MET A 415 25.62 -33.53 4.50
C MET A 415 25.78 -33.51 2.97
N LEU A 416 24.72 -33.75 2.18
CA LEU A 416 24.78 -33.65 0.72
C LEU A 416 25.04 -32.20 0.26
N ILE A 417 24.44 -31.23 0.93
CA ILE A 417 24.66 -29.79 0.65
C ILE A 417 26.09 -29.39 1.05
N GLN A 418 26.57 -29.90 2.18
CA GLN A 418 27.96 -29.67 2.60
C GLN A 418 28.98 -30.25 1.60
N SER A 419 28.71 -31.42 1.00
CA SER A 419 29.53 -31.96 -0.11
C SER A 419 29.42 -31.11 -1.38
N ALA A 420 28.21 -30.66 -1.75
CA ALA A 420 28.03 -29.79 -2.91
C ALA A 420 28.83 -28.46 -2.77
N LYS A 421 28.84 -27.87 -1.56
CA LYS A 421 29.64 -26.67 -1.24
C LYS A 421 31.16 -26.91 -1.27
N GLN A 422 31.60 -28.15 -1.12
CA GLN A 422 33.01 -28.55 -1.25
C GLN A 422 33.45 -28.77 -2.71
N GLY A 423 32.53 -28.66 -3.67
CA GLY A 423 32.78 -28.78 -5.11
C GLY A 423 32.09 -29.98 -5.77
N ASP A 424 31.52 -30.90 -5.00
CA ASP A 424 30.98 -32.17 -5.49
C ASP A 424 29.52 -32.05 -6.04
N SER A 425 29.12 -30.85 -6.50
CA SER A 425 27.73 -30.53 -6.85
C SER A 425 27.13 -31.47 -7.90
N GLU A 426 27.86 -31.79 -8.97
CA GLU A 426 27.41 -32.73 -10.02
C GLU A 426 27.31 -34.19 -9.53
N GLU A 427 28.13 -34.62 -8.55
CA GLU A 427 27.98 -35.95 -7.94
C GLU A 427 26.75 -35.99 -7.02
N VAL A 428 26.53 -34.92 -6.23
CA VAL A 428 25.34 -34.75 -5.38
C VAL A 428 24.07 -34.72 -6.22
N ILE A 429 24.05 -33.96 -7.32
CA ILE A 429 22.95 -33.92 -8.30
C ILE A 429 22.74 -35.31 -8.92
N SER A 430 23.80 -35.99 -9.36
CA SER A 430 23.71 -37.36 -9.91
C SER A 430 23.17 -38.37 -8.89
N TYR A 431 23.54 -38.25 -7.62
CA TYR A 431 22.99 -39.05 -6.52
C TYR A 431 21.50 -38.75 -6.28
N ILE A 432 21.10 -37.48 -6.26
CA ILE A 432 19.70 -37.04 -6.11
C ILE A 432 18.84 -37.60 -7.26
N ARG A 433 19.27 -37.43 -8.51
CA ARG A 433 18.63 -38.01 -9.72
C ARG A 433 18.45 -39.53 -9.57
N GLN A 434 19.49 -40.24 -9.12
CA GLN A 434 19.44 -41.69 -8.92
C GLN A 434 18.50 -42.10 -7.76
N LYS A 435 18.47 -41.36 -6.65
CA LYS A 435 17.59 -41.58 -5.48
C LYS A 435 16.12 -41.35 -5.87
N ASN A 436 15.84 -40.27 -6.59
CA ASN A 436 14.51 -39.96 -7.13
C ASN A 436 14.03 -41.04 -8.12
N HIS A 437 14.86 -41.47 -9.07
CA HIS A 437 14.50 -42.52 -10.02
C HIS A 437 14.19 -43.87 -9.34
N LYS A 438 14.92 -44.21 -8.27
CA LYS A 438 14.62 -45.39 -7.41
C LYS A 438 13.30 -45.24 -6.66
N MET A 439 12.94 -44.04 -6.21
CA MET A 439 11.65 -43.77 -5.55
C MET A 439 10.47 -43.85 -6.53
N ILE A 440 10.59 -43.25 -7.72
CA ILE A 440 9.56 -43.30 -8.78
C ILE A 440 9.25 -44.75 -9.15
N LYS A 441 10.27 -45.55 -9.49
CA LYS A 441 10.12 -46.99 -9.79
C LYS A 441 9.51 -47.81 -8.66
N LYS A 442 9.71 -47.39 -7.40
CA LYS A 442 9.05 -48.01 -6.24
C LYS A 442 7.57 -47.61 -6.14
N ALA A 443 7.24 -46.35 -6.42
CA ALA A 443 5.86 -45.85 -6.41
C ALA A 443 5.02 -46.45 -7.56
N GLU A 444 5.56 -46.52 -8.78
CA GLU A 444 4.96 -47.20 -9.93
C GLU A 444 4.64 -48.67 -9.61
N LYS A 445 5.62 -49.39 -9.06
CA LYS A 445 5.43 -50.79 -8.64
C LYS A 445 4.37 -50.94 -7.55
N MET A 446 4.23 -49.97 -6.63
CA MET A 446 3.19 -49.98 -5.62
C MET A 446 1.79 -49.73 -6.22
N ARG A 447 1.65 -48.77 -7.15
CA ARG A 447 0.39 -48.53 -7.88
C ARG A 447 -0.04 -49.79 -8.64
N PHE A 448 0.86 -50.39 -9.43
CA PHE A 448 0.59 -51.63 -10.17
C PHE A 448 0.12 -52.79 -9.25
N ILE A 449 0.63 -52.88 -8.01
CA ILE A 449 0.19 -53.87 -7.01
C ILE A 449 -1.19 -53.53 -6.42
N GLN A 450 -1.55 -52.25 -6.32
CA GLN A 450 -2.90 -51.82 -5.89
C GLN A 450 -3.92 -52.09 -7.01
N ASP A 451 -3.65 -51.62 -8.23
CA ASP A 451 -4.53 -51.76 -9.39
C ASP A 451 -4.72 -53.25 -9.77
N GLY A 452 -3.63 -54.03 -9.79
CA GLY A 452 -3.67 -55.47 -10.07
C GLY A 452 -4.44 -56.30 -9.02
N ARG A 453 -4.63 -55.80 -7.79
CA ARG A 453 -5.47 -56.46 -6.78
C ARG A 453 -6.95 -56.22 -6.97
N ILE A 454 -7.34 -55.07 -7.54
CA ILE A 454 -8.75 -54.75 -7.83
C ILE A 454 -9.34 -55.74 -8.85
N ILE A 455 -8.52 -56.27 -9.76
CA ILE A 455 -8.91 -57.20 -10.82
C ILE A 455 -9.17 -58.64 -10.32
N GLN A 456 -8.71 -59.02 -9.12
CA GLN A 456 -8.80 -60.42 -8.63
C GLN A 456 -9.90 -60.69 -7.58
N HIS A 457 -10.72 -59.71 -7.22
CA HIS A 457 -11.92 -60.00 -6.42
C HIS A 457 -13.05 -60.53 -7.31
N ASN A 458 -13.12 -61.87 -7.41
CA ASN A 458 -14.25 -62.59 -8.00
C ASN A 458 -15.58 -62.10 -7.39
N VAL A 459 -16.45 -61.51 -8.21
CA VAL A 459 -17.83 -61.18 -7.83
C VAL A 459 -18.59 -62.49 -7.64
N PRO A 460 -19.15 -62.79 -6.45
CA PRO A 460 -20.04 -63.93 -6.28
C PRO A 460 -21.33 -63.69 -7.07
N GLN A 461 -21.73 -64.63 -7.92
CA GLN A 461 -23.05 -64.58 -8.55
C GLN A 461 -24.14 -64.71 -7.48
N VAL A 462 -24.88 -63.64 -7.23
CA VAL A 462 -26.10 -63.65 -6.42
C VAL A 462 -27.30 -63.56 -7.37
N MET A 463 -28.26 -64.46 -7.18
CA MET A 463 -29.45 -64.58 -8.03
C MET A 463 -30.36 -63.34 -7.92
N PRO A 464 -31.07 -62.95 -9.00
CA PRO A 464 -32.10 -61.93 -8.92
C PRO A 464 -33.33 -62.43 -8.15
N THR A 465 -33.93 -61.57 -7.33
CA THR A 465 -35.21 -61.82 -6.65
C THR A 465 -36.18 -60.66 -6.88
N HIS A 466 -37.45 -60.96 -7.17
CA HIS A 466 -38.50 -59.97 -7.42
C HIS A 466 -39.14 -59.43 -6.12
N SER A 467 -39.20 -58.10 -5.99
CA SER A 467 -40.24 -57.35 -5.28
C SER A 467 -40.26 -55.93 -5.85
N MET A 468 -41.27 -55.54 -6.63
CA MET A 468 -42.53 -54.91 -6.18
C MET A 468 -42.35 -53.46 -5.72
N ASP A 469 -43.17 -52.59 -6.28
CA ASP A 469 -43.12 -51.14 -6.20
C ASP A 469 -43.42 -50.57 -4.81
N LYS A 470 -42.92 -49.35 -4.52
CA LYS A 470 -43.79 -48.15 -4.42
C LYS A 470 -43.07 -46.83 -4.13
N HIS A 471 -43.72 -45.75 -4.59
CA HIS A 471 -43.56 -44.33 -4.22
C HIS A 471 -42.19 -43.64 -4.42
N SER A 472 -42.12 -42.81 -5.48
CA SER A 472 -41.84 -41.37 -5.32
C SER A 472 -42.30 -40.60 -6.57
N GLU A 473 -43.49 -39.99 -6.52
CA GLU A 473 -43.87 -38.88 -7.40
C GLU A 473 -43.51 -37.54 -6.72
N TYR A 474 -43.65 -36.40 -7.43
CA TYR A 474 -43.27 -35.03 -7.03
C TYR A 474 -41.75 -34.84 -6.86
N PHE A 475 -41.03 -34.15 -7.74
CA PHE A 475 -41.21 -32.73 -8.05
C PHE A 475 -40.61 -32.35 -9.43
N GLU A 476 -41.46 -31.91 -10.37
CA GLU A 476 -41.04 -31.12 -11.54
C GLU A 476 -42.10 -30.05 -11.83
N ARG A 477 -41.76 -28.78 -11.52
CA ARG A 477 -42.27 -27.50 -12.07
C ARG A 477 -41.99 -26.40 -11.05
N GLU A 478 -41.11 -25.47 -11.41
CA GLU A 478 -41.51 -24.08 -11.63
C GLU A 478 -40.35 -23.29 -12.26
N ASN A 479 -40.63 -22.70 -13.42
CA ASN A 479 -39.75 -21.76 -14.11
C ASN A 479 -40.66 -20.84 -14.93
N GLN A 480 -41.02 -19.70 -14.35
CA GLN A 480 -41.67 -18.59 -15.05
C GLN A 480 -40.98 -17.28 -14.65
N PRO A 481 -40.79 -16.33 -15.59
CA PRO A 481 -40.18 -15.04 -15.28
C PRO A 481 -41.14 -14.17 -14.47
N LEU A 482 -40.59 -13.39 -13.54
CA LEU A 482 -41.34 -12.38 -12.79
C LEU A 482 -41.50 -11.07 -13.58
N TYR A 483 -42.44 -10.25 -13.12
CA TYR A 483 -43.12 -9.22 -13.90
C TYR A 483 -42.36 -7.89 -14.07
N GLU A 484 -42.87 -7.08 -15.01
CA GLU A 484 -42.52 -5.68 -15.23
C GLU A 484 -42.68 -4.82 -13.97
N VAL A 485 -41.76 -3.88 -13.77
CA VAL A 485 -41.85 -2.87 -12.71
C VAL A 485 -42.75 -1.72 -13.18
N ASN A 486 -43.97 -1.65 -12.66
CA ASN A 486 -44.81 -0.45 -12.82
C ASN A 486 -44.24 0.71 -11.99
N GLN A 487 -44.31 1.91 -12.56
CA GLN A 487 -44.02 3.15 -11.86
C GLN A 487 -45.13 3.43 -10.84
N LEU A 488 -44.75 3.80 -9.61
CA LEU A 488 -45.67 4.32 -8.59
C LEU A 488 -45.50 5.83 -8.50
N GLU A 489 -46.62 6.55 -8.50
CA GLU A 489 -46.66 8.01 -8.40
C GLU A 489 -46.40 8.47 -6.95
N GLU A 490 -45.79 9.64 -6.79
CA GLU A 490 -45.50 10.23 -5.47
C GLU A 490 -46.79 10.72 -4.78
N PRO A 491 -46.97 10.47 -3.47
CA PRO A 491 -48.07 11.07 -2.72
C PRO A 491 -47.80 12.56 -2.48
N GLN A 492 -48.61 13.43 -3.09
CA GLN A 492 -48.62 14.86 -2.76
C GLN A 492 -49.10 15.06 -1.31
N ILE A 493 -48.23 15.59 -0.45
CA ILE A 493 -48.56 15.96 0.94
C ILE A 493 -48.80 17.48 0.99
N GLU A 494 -49.99 17.90 1.44
CA GLU A 494 -50.27 19.32 1.67
C GLU A 494 -49.56 19.80 2.94
N HIS A 495 -48.69 20.82 2.81
CA HIS A 495 -48.03 21.43 3.96
C HIS A 495 -49.02 22.19 4.85
N VAL A 496 -49.20 21.70 6.08
CA VAL A 496 -49.68 22.48 7.22
C VAL A 496 -48.46 22.93 8.03
N PRO A 497 -48.31 24.22 8.38
CA PRO A 497 -47.19 24.67 9.20
C PRO A 497 -47.36 24.20 10.65
N SER A 498 -46.49 23.31 11.10
CA SER A 498 -46.35 22.90 12.50
C SER A 498 -45.42 23.84 13.29
N GLU A 499 -45.58 23.84 14.61
CA GLU A 499 -44.60 24.43 15.55
C GLU A 499 -43.31 23.57 15.54
N PRO A 500 -42.13 24.12 15.88
CA PRO A 500 -40.88 23.37 15.88
C PRO A 500 -40.94 22.17 16.82
N THR A 501 -40.68 20.98 16.28
CA THR A 501 -40.76 19.67 16.94
C THR A 501 -39.37 19.18 17.36
N GLN A 502 -39.32 18.17 18.25
CA GLN A 502 -38.07 17.58 18.81
C GLN A 502 -37.14 16.90 17.78
N GLU A 503 -37.46 17.00 16.49
CA GLU A 503 -36.66 16.49 15.38
C GLU A 503 -35.43 17.39 15.16
N ASP A 504 -35.57 18.71 15.33
CA ASP A 504 -34.49 19.70 15.16
C ASP A 504 -33.30 19.41 16.12
N ASP A 505 -33.58 19.15 17.40
CA ASP A 505 -32.56 18.81 18.42
C ASP A 505 -31.80 17.52 18.05
N THR A 506 -32.51 16.49 17.56
CA THR A 506 -31.92 15.19 17.20
C THR A 506 -31.02 15.29 15.96
N GLU A 507 -31.39 16.16 15.00
CA GLU A 507 -30.56 16.39 13.82
C GLU A 507 -29.29 17.19 14.15
N GLN A 508 -29.38 18.16 15.07
CA GLN A 508 -28.21 18.90 15.56
C GLN A 508 -27.23 18.00 16.32
N ASP A 509 -27.71 17.16 17.26
CA ASP A 509 -26.85 16.18 17.96
C ASP A 509 -26.16 15.21 16.98
N LEU A 510 -26.89 14.77 15.95
CA LEU A 510 -26.33 13.90 14.91
C LEU A 510 -25.31 14.62 14.01
N TYR A 511 -25.51 15.90 13.73
CA TYR A 511 -24.55 16.73 13.00
C TYR A 511 -23.25 16.88 13.80
N GLU A 512 -23.33 17.16 15.10
CA GLU A 512 -22.15 17.26 15.96
C GLU A 512 -21.37 15.94 16.06
N VAL A 513 -22.05 14.78 16.09
CA VAL A 513 -21.39 13.46 16.01
C VAL A 513 -20.69 13.25 14.67
N PHE A 514 -21.30 13.65 13.55
CA PHE A 514 -20.67 13.60 12.24
C PHE A 514 -19.44 14.53 12.17
N GLU A 515 -19.58 15.78 12.62
CA GLU A 515 -18.54 16.79 12.62
C GLU A 515 -17.31 16.36 13.44
N MET A 516 -17.49 15.85 14.66
CA MET A 516 -16.39 15.34 15.49
C MET A 516 -15.59 14.22 14.81
N HIS A 517 -16.23 13.40 13.96
CA HIS A 517 -15.59 12.27 13.28
C HIS A 517 -15.07 12.58 11.87
N CYS A 518 -15.48 13.71 11.28
CA CYS A 518 -15.03 14.15 9.96
C CYS A 518 -14.08 15.36 10.01
N GLY A 519 -13.95 16.02 11.18
CA GLY A 519 -13.13 17.23 11.30
C GLY A 519 -13.12 17.95 12.66
N LEU A 520 -13.37 17.28 13.79
CA LEU A 520 -13.10 17.77 15.16
C LEU A 520 -13.48 19.24 15.49
N GLY A 521 -14.76 19.60 15.32
CA GLY A 521 -15.44 20.65 16.12
C GLY A 521 -15.07 22.11 15.81
N TYR A 522 -15.64 22.64 14.73
CA TYR A 522 -15.47 24.01 14.23
C TYR A 522 -16.81 24.75 14.07
N GLN A 523 -17.29 25.41 15.14
CA GLN A 523 -18.40 26.39 15.06
C GLN A 523 -18.01 27.63 14.24
N THR A 524 -18.03 27.51 12.91
CA THR A 524 -17.84 28.61 11.97
C THR A 524 -19.20 29.23 11.61
N GLN A 525 -19.49 30.40 12.16
CA GLN A 525 -20.78 31.08 11.93
C GLN A 525 -20.85 31.74 10.54
N GLY A 526 -21.20 30.95 9.52
CA GLY A 526 -21.90 31.45 8.33
C GLY A 526 -21.03 31.87 7.13
N ILE A 527 -20.05 31.06 6.72
CA ILE A 527 -19.35 31.18 5.43
C ILE A 527 -19.40 29.81 4.71
N ASP A 528 -19.40 29.81 3.37
CA ASP A 528 -19.64 28.61 2.55
C ASP A 528 -18.69 27.43 2.83
N PHE A 529 -19.28 26.23 2.96
CA PHE A 529 -18.61 25.02 3.44
C PHE A 529 -17.61 24.42 2.44
N TYR A 530 -16.42 24.04 2.94
CA TYR A 530 -15.51 23.11 2.29
C TYR A 530 -15.71 21.68 2.84
N PRO A 531 -15.83 20.63 1.99
CA PRO A 531 -15.92 19.26 2.45
C PRO A 531 -14.57 18.73 2.97
N ALA A 532 -14.61 17.85 3.96
CA ALA A 532 -13.43 17.14 4.49
C ALA A 532 -12.69 16.38 3.36
N GLN A 533 -11.37 16.26 3.45
CA GLN A 533 -10.55 15.76 2.32
C GLN A 533 -10.29 14.24 2.33
N ASN A 534 -10.59 13.52 3.41
CA ASN A 534 -10.28 12.07 3.53
C ASN A 534 -11.49 11.28 4.07
N GLY A 535 -12.17 10.50 3.23
CA GLY A 535 -13.28 9.62 3.66
C GLY A 535 -12.89 8.39 4.50
N TYR A 536 -11.70 8.39 5.09
CA TYR A 536 -11.16 7.28 5.90
C TYR A 536 -11.59 7.39 7.39
N GLU A 537 -11.82 8.61 7.88
CA GLU A 537 -12.27 8.86 9.26
C GLU A 537 -13.78 8.59 9.41
N GLU A 538 -14.56 8.85 8.35
CA GLU A 538 -15.98 8.46 8.19
C GLU A 538 -16.17 6.94 8.36
N GLU A 539 -15.32 6.14 7.70
CA GLU A 539 -15.31 4.69 7.83
C GLU A 539 -14.85 4.26 9.24
N LYS A 540 -13.91 4.99 9.87
CA LYS A 540 -13.40 4.74 11.23
C LYS A 540 -14.45 4.92 12.33
N LEU A 541 -15.43 5.82 12.16
CA LEU A 541 -16.58 5.99 13.07
C LEU A 541 -17.41 4.70 13.20
N LEU A 542 -17.96 4.21 12.08
CA LEU A 542 -18.86 3.05 12.12
C LEU A 542 -18.14 1.69 12.06
N SER A 543 -16.89 1.64 11.57
CA SER A 543 -16.01 0.47 11.77
C SER A 543 -15.35 0.45 13.16
N SER A 544 -15.55 1.49 13.99
CA SER A 544 -15.07 1.48 15.37
C SER A 544 -15.58 0.21 16.05
N THR A 545 -14.65 -0.57 16.61
CA THR A 545 -15.01 -1.91 17.11
C THR A 545 -16.03 -1.83 18.27
N ASN A 546 -16.23 -0.65 18.85
CA ASN A 546 -17.25 -0.40 19.87
C ASN A 546 -18.65 -0.31 19.24
N PHE A 547 -18.85 0.44 18.16
CA PHE A 547 -20.14 0.46 17.44
C PHE A 547 -20.52 -0.94 16.97
N ILE A 548 -19.63 -1.64 16.25
CA ILE A 548 -19.94 -2.99 15.73
C ILE A 548 -20.19 -4.00 16.87
N LYS A 549 -19.46 -3.95 17.99
CA LYS A 549 -19.77 -4.79 19.18
C LYS A 549 -21.13 -4.43 19.79
N MET A 550 -21.44 -3.15 19.92
CA MET A 550 -22.67 -2.66 20.53
C MET A 550 -23.89 -3.07 19.70
N MET A 551 -23.87 -2.82 18.38
CA MET A 551 -24.92 -3.24 17.45
C MET A 551 -25.12 -4.77 17.45
N ASN A 552 -24.03 -5.55 17.50
CA ASN A 552 -24.13 -7.01 17.56
C ASN A 552 -24.55 -7.55 18.94
N SER A 553 -24.39 -6.78 20.03
CA SER A 553 -24.86 -7.19 21.37
C SER A 553 -26.39 -7.22 21.49
N LEU A 554 -27.10 -6.49 20.60
CA LEU A 554 -28.55 -6.48 20.51
C LEU A 554 -29.11 -7.85 20.07
N ASN A 555 -28.37 -8.58 19.23
CA ASN A 555 -28.78 -9.88 18.70
C ASN A 555 -28.58 -11.01 19.73
N SER A 556 -29.09 -10.83 20.95
CA SER A 556 -28.92 -11.73 22.09
C SER A 556 -29.50 -13.14 21.90
N GLN A 557 -30.18 -13.44 20.78
CA GLN A 557 -30.82 -14.73 20.50
C GLN A 557 -30.27 -15.48 19.29
N ASP A 558 -29.46 -14.87 18.41
CA ASP A 558 -28.87 -15.58 17.27
C ASP A 558 -27.35 -15.38 17.18
N SER A 559 -26.66 -16.42 16.73
CA SER A 559 -25.20 -16.55 16.79
C SER A 559 -24.45 -15.86 15.65
N SER A 560 -25.17 -15.32 14.67
CA SER A 560 -24.62 -14.53 13.56
C SER A 560 -24.62 -13.03 13.87
N PRO A 561 -23.53 -12.29 13.56
CA PRO A 561 -23.56 -10.84 13.61
C PRO A 561 -24.60 -10.28 12.63
N LEU A 562 -25.36 -9.28 13.09
CA LEU A 562 -26.44 -8.62 12.37
C LEU A 562 -25.91 -7.66 11.29
N VAL A 563 -24.76 -7.04 11.56
CA VAL A 563 -23.98 -6.20 10.64
C VAL A 563 -22.51 -6.62 10.76
N GLN A 564 -21.88 -6.86 9.62
CA GLN A 564 -20.44 -7.11 9.50
C GLN A 564 -19.73 -5.86 8.97
N ASP A 565 -18.42 -5.75 9.20
CA ASP A 565 -17.57 -4.66 8.69
C ASP A 565 -17.82 -4.46 7.17
N GLU A 566 -17.83 -5.56 6.40
CA GLU A 566 -18.05 -5.52 4.94
C GLU A 566 -19.48 -5.08 4.51
N ASP A 567 -20.45 -5.04 5.42
CA ASP A 567 -21.78 -4.47 5.14
C ASP A 567 -21.76 -2.94 5.21
N ILE A 568 -20.95 -2.37 6.12
CA ILE A 568 -20.82 -0.92 6.33
C ILE A 568 -20.07 -0.31 5.15
N ASP A 569 -18.96 -0.92 4.70
CA ASP A 569 -18.26 -0.58 3.45
C ASP A 569 -19.24 -0.45 2.26
N VAL A 570 -20.10 -1.45 2.09
CA VAL A 570 -21.07 -1.55 0.98
C VAL A 570 -22.23 -0.56 1.12
N ILE A 571 -22.51 -0.07 2.33
CA ILE A 571 -23.51 0.98 2.57
C ILE A 571 -22.91 2.37 2.30
N PHE A 572 -21.70 2.66 2.81
CA PHE A 572 -21.03 3.94 2.54
C PHE A 572 -20.74 4.13 1.05
N GLU A 573 -20.24 3.10 0.35
CA GLU A 573 -19.99 3.20 -1.09
C GLU A 573 -21.28 3.47 -1.88
N LYS A 574 -22.43 2.90 -1.50
CA LYS A 574 -23.73 3.26 -2.08
C LYS A 574 -24.13 4.70 -1.78
N ALA A 575 -23.81 5.22 -0.60
CA ALA A 575 -24.14 6.57 -0.19
C ALA A 575 -23.27 7.63 -0.90
N ARG A 576 -21.99 7.35 -1.20
CA ARG A 576 -21.14 8.21 -2.03
C ARG A 576 -21.76 8.45 -3.42
N PHE A 577 -22.46 7.47 -3.99
CA PHE A 577 -23.23 7.60 -5.25
C PHE A 577 -24.64 8.20 -5.07
N PHE A 578 -25.11 8.46 -3.85
CA PHE A 578 -26.40 9.11 -3.62
C PHE A 578 -26.26 10.63 -3.84
N LYS A 579 -27.19 11.21 -4.62
CA LYS A 579 -27.26 12.62 -5.06
C LYS A 579 -26.07 13.18 -5.88
N SER A 580 -24.83 12.72 -5.69
CA SER A 580 -23.67 13.28 -6.42
C SER A 580 -23.37 12.59 -7.75
N GLN A 581 -23.12 13.37 -8.81
CA GLN A 581 -22.45 12.90 -10.04
C GLN A 581 -20.93 13.13 -10.02
N ASN A 582 -20.43 13.91 -9.06
CA ASN A 582 -19.00 14.13 -8.84
C ASN A 582 -18.53 13.14 -7.77
N GLY A 583 -17.66 12.21 -8.13
CA GLY A 583 -17.10 11.22 -7.20
C GLY A 583 -16.09 11.84 -6.25
N ASN A 584 -16.58 12.59 -5.26
CA ASN A 584 -15.79 13.01 -4.10
C ASN A 584 -15.42 11.77 -3.26
N GLU A 585 -14.27 11.83 -2.60
CA GLU A 585 -13.76 10.72 -1.79
C GLU A 585 -14.31 10.74 -0.34
N SER A 586 -14.94 11.85 0.07
CA SER A 586 -15.65 12.06 1.34
C SER A 586 -17.17 12.14 1.19
N LEU A 587 -17.88 11.85 2.28
CA LEU A 587 -19.34 11.91 2.41
C LEU A 587 -19.80 13.30 2.87
N THR A 588 -20.91 13.76 2.31
CA THR A 588 -21.67 14.88 2.90
C THR A 588 -22.53 14.37 4.07
N PHE A 589 -22.92 15.26 5.00
CA PHE A 589 -23.85 14.91 6.10
C PHE A 589 -25.15 14.26 5.59
N ASP A 590 -25.63 14.74 4.45
CA ASP A 590 -26.81 14.24 3.73
C ASP A 590 -26.64 12.77 3.28
N GLN A 591 -25.43 12.41 2.84
CA GLN A 591 -25.05 11.03 2.50
C GLN A 591 -24.79 10.18 3.75
N PHE A 592 -24.23 10.76 4.83
CA PHE A 592 -24.06 10.09 6.11
C PHE A 592 -25.41 9.71 6.76
N LYS A 593 -26.39 10.63 6.78
CA LYS A 593 -27.78 10.33 7.18
C LYS A 593 -28.40 9.22 6.33
N PHE A 594 -28.13 9.21 5.02
CA PHE A 594 -28.57 8.14 4.13
C PHE A 594 -27.88 6.79 4.43
N SER A 595 -26.59 6.79 4.76
CA SER A 595 -25.86 5.59 5.24
C SER A 595 -26.46 5.04 6.54
N LEU A 596 -26.71 5.91 7.52
CA LEU A 596 -27.36 5.52 8.77
C LEU A 596 -28.76 4.97 8.53
N ASN A 597 -29.55 5.53 7.62
CA ASN A 597 -30.85 4.97 7.25
C ASN A 597 -30.72 3.56 6.65
N LEU A 598 -29.74 3.32 5.77
CA LEU A 598 -29.48 1.98 5.22
C LEU A 598 -29.01 0.97 6.29
N ILE A 599 -28.25 1.41 7.30
CA ILE A 599 -27.85 0.58 8.46
C ILE A 599 -29.09 0.29 9.32
N ALA A 600 -29.90 1.30 9.63
CA ALA A 600 -31.14 1.16 10.39
C ALA A 600 -32.11 0.18 9.72
N MET A 601 -32.30 0.28 8.40
CA MET A 601 -33.11 -0.66 7.61
C MET A 601 -32.60 -2.10 7.64
N LYS A 602 -31.28 -2.31 7.81
CA LYS A 602 -30.66 -3.64 7.95
C LYS A 602 -30.75 -4.19 9.38
N VAL A 603 -30.69 -3.33 10.39
CA VAL A 603 -30.70 -3.70 11.82
C VAL A 603 -32.13 -3.90 12.34
N PHE A 604 -32.99 -2.91 12.14
CA PHE A 604 -34.37 -2.87 12.68
C PHE A 604 -35.41 -3.29 11.63
N GLY A 605 -34.98 -3.71 10.43
CA GLY A 605 -35.85 -3.96 9.29
C GLY A 605 -36.51 -2.68 8.77
N TYR A 606 -37.62 -2.81 8.05
CA TYR A 606 -38.42 -1.70 7.55
C TYR A 606 -39.27 -1.01 8.65
N SER A 607 -38.71 -0.84 9.86
CA SER A 607 -39.34 -0.07 10.93
C SER A 607 -39.23 1.43 10.62
N PRO A 608 -40.34 2.21 10.67
CA PRO A 608 -40.28 3.65 10.42
C PRO A 608 -39.39 4.37 11.45
N ASP A 609 -39.40 3.90 12.69
CA ASP A 609 -38.66 4.48 13.82
C ASP A 609 -37.20 4.02 13.85
N GLY A 610 -36.79 3.10 12.96
CA GLY A 610 -35.49 2.44 13.00
C GLY A 610 -34.29 3.39 12.88
N LEU A 611 -34.42 4.49 12.14
CA LEU A 611 -33.38 5.52 12.06
C LEU A 611 -33.29 6.33 13.36
N GLN A 612 -34.42 6.66 13.98
CA GLN A 612 -34.45 7.37 15.26
C GLN A 612 -33.83 6.51 16.36
N MET A 613 -34.17 5.21 16.41
CA MET A 613 -33.53 4.24 17.29
C MET A 613 -32.03 4.13 17.03
N LEU A 614 -31.59 4.03 15.77
CA LEU A 614 -30.16 3.98 15.44
C LEU A 614 -29.42 5.22 15.99
N THR A 615 -29.96 6.41 15.71
CA THR A 615 -29.35 7.67 16.11
C THR A 615 -29.31 7.84 17.63
N GLN A 616 -30.45 7.72 18.31
CA GLN A 616 -30.56 8.02 19.74
C GLN A 616 -29.90 6.96 20.64
N ASP A 617 -30.05 5.67 20.34
CA ASP A 617 -29.53 4.60 21.22
C ASP A 617 -28.06 4.21 20.91
N TYR A 618 -27.51 4.54 19.72
CA TYR A 618 -26.22 4.00 19.26
C TYR A 618 -25.24 4.99 18.63
N ILE A 619 -25.70 6.12 18.07
CA ILE A 619 -24.81 7.13 17.44
C ILE A 619 -24.56 8.30 18.40
N ILE A 620 -25.62 8.88 18.99
CA ILE A 620 -25.50 9.97 19.95
C ILE A 620 -24.66 9.57 21.17
N PRO A 621 -24.76 8.35 21.76
CA PRO A 621 -23.87 7.93 22.85
C PRO A 621 -22.37 7.82 22.48
N LEU A 622 -22.01 7.88 21.18
CA LEU A 622 -20.61 7.99 20.77
C LEU A 622 -20.04 9.41 20.98
N LYS A 623 -20.91 10.44 21.07
CA LYS A 623 -20.55 11.83 21.43
C LYS A 623 -19.75 11.86 22.72
N ASP A 624 -20.30 11.27 23.78
CA ASP A 624 -19.65 11.23 25.10
C ASP A 624 -18.36 10.40 25.07
N ILE A 625 -18.38 9.23 24.42
CA ILE A 625 -17.22 8.33 24.31
C ILE A 625 -16.05 8.97 23.55
N VAL A 626 -16.33 9.85 22.59
CA VAL A 626 -15.31 10.55 21.79
C VAL A 626 -14.90 11.87 22.43
N ALA A 627 -15.81 12.58 23.09
CA ALA A 627 -15.45 13.70 23.98
C ALA A 627 -14.50 13.23 25.10
N ASP A 628 -14.75 12.07 25.71
CA ASP A 628 -13.86 11.45 26.70
C ASP A 628 -12.47 11.12 26.10
N GLN A 629 -12.40 10.60 24.87
CA GLN A 629 -11.14 10.28 24.19
C GLN A 629 -10.36 11.54 23.79
N VAL A 630 -11.02 12.55 23.22
CA VAL A 630 -10.42 13.84 22.89
C VAL A 630 -9.93 14.54 24.17
N THR A 631 -10.70 14.47 25.26
CA THR A 631 -10.28 15.00 26.57
C THR A 631 -9.06 14.24 27.11
N ALA A 632 -9.04 12.91 27.08
CA ALA A 632 -7.91 12.11 27.54
C ALA A 632 -6.63 12.33 26.71
N ASN A 633 -6.76 12.46 25.39
CA ASN A 633 -5.64 12.83 24.51
C ASN A 633 -5.14 14.25 24.83
N THR A 634 -6.05 15.19 25.06
CA THR A 634 -5.70 16.57 25.46
C THR A 634 -4.99 16.61 26.82
N GLU A 635 -5.45 15.83 27.80
CA GLU A 635 -4.80 15.70 29.11
C GLU A 635 -3.41 15.05 29.01
N HIS A 636 -3.20 14.09 28.10
CA HIS A 636 -1.88 13.51 27.82
C HIS A 636 -0.94 14.55 27.20
N ILE A 637 -1.41 15.31 26.21
CA ILE A 637 -0.63 16.38 25.57
C ILE A 637 -0.27 17.46 26.61
N LEU A 638 -1.20 17.87 27.48
CA LEU A 638 -0.92 18.83 28.56
C LEU A 638 0.10 18.29 29.58
N GLN A 639 0.12 16.99 29.86
CA GLN A 639 1.17 16.36 30.68
C GLN A 639 2.54 16.38 29.98
N LEU A 640 2.60 16.12 28.67
CA LEU A 640 3.84 16.22 27.90
C LEU A 640 4.32 17.68 27.80
N MET A 641 3.43 18.66 27.62
CA MET A 641 3.76 20.09 27.65
C MET A 641 4.30 20.56 29.01
N GLU A 642 3.93 19.91 30.12
CA GLU A 642 4.52 20.21 31.43
C GLU A 642 5.99 19.73 31.51
N ILE A 643 6.36 18.65 30.79
CA ILE A 643 7.76 18.21 30.64
C ILE A 643 8.57 19.22 29.83
N LEU A 644 7.97 19.86 28.82
CA LEU A 644 8.64 20.89 28.00
C LEU A 644 8.99 22.17 28.79
N LYS A 645 8.42 22.36 29.99
CA LYS A 645 8.67 23.52 30.88
C LYS A 645 9.84 23.33 31.86
N ASP A 646 10.52 22.18 31.84
CA ASP A 646 11.71 21.97 32.68
C ASP A 646 12.87 22.87 32.23
N ASP A 647 13.64 23.42 33.18
CA ASP A 647 14.75 24.35 32.91
C ASP A 647 15.81 23.74 31.95
N GLU A 648 16.07 22.43 32.02
CA GLU A 648 17.02 21.74 31.13
C GLU A 648 16.40 21.44 29.76
N MET A 649 15.10 21.11 29.71
CA MET A 649 14.37 20.93 28.46
C MET A 649 14.25 22.24 27.66
N ILE A 650 13.95 23.37 28.32
CA ILE A 650 13.90 24.70 27.67
C ILE A 650 15.26 25.05 27.03
N GLN A 651 16.37 24.77 27.72
CA GLN A 651 17.72 24.96 27.18
C GLN A 651 18.03 24.03 25.99
N LEU A 652 17.45 22.83 25.95
CA LEU A 652 17.51 21.98 24.77
C LEU A 652 16.67 22.58 23.64
N LEU A 653 15.42 23.00 23.88
CA LEU A 653 14.52 23.52 22.84
C LEU A 653 15.06 24.79 22.15
N GLU A 654 15.79 25.67 22.84
CA GLU A 654 16.50 26.80 22.21
C GLU A 654 17.56 26.34 21.17
N LEU A 655 18.18 25.17 21.41
CA LEU A 655 19.12 24.54 20.46
C LEU A 655 18.37 23.77 19.36
N VAL A 656 17.27 23.08 19.69
CA VAL A 656 16.40 22.42 18.70
C VAL A 656 15.92 23.43 17.68
N TYR A 657 15.35 24.55 18.12
CA TYR A 657 14.91 25.66 17.28
C TYR A 657 15.99 26.06 16.27
N GLN A 658 17.23 26.25 16.73
CA GLN A 658 18.36 26.63 15.88
C GLN A 658 18.87 25.54 14.91
N THR A 659 18.39 24.31 15.04
CA THR A 659 18.68 23.15 14.19
C THR A 659 17.49 22.76 13.29
N VAL A 660 16.24 23.11 13.66
CA VAL A 660 15.05 22.81 12.84
C VAL A 660 14.46 24.03 12.12
N TYR A 661 14.87 25.26 12.45
CA TYR A 661 14.37 26.46 11.78
C TYR A 661 14.54 26.43 10.24
N PRO A 662 15.66 25.94 9.65
CA PRO A 662 15.75 25.79 8.19
C PRO A 662 14.78 24.77 7.60
N TYR A 663 14.27 23.82 8.41
CA TYR A 663 13.19 22.91 8.01
C TYR A 663 11.83 23.61 8.11
N PHE A 664 11.63 24.45 9.13
CA PHE A 664 10.45 25.33 9.18
C PHE A 664 10.40 26.24 7.95
N GLU A 665 11.47 27.00 7.68
CA GLU A 665 11.56 27.92 6.54
C GLU A 665 11.32 27.21 5.18
N HIS A 666 11.82 25.99 5.01
CA HIS A 666 11.63 25.23 3.76
C HIS A 666 10.18 24.74 3.52
N TYR A 667 9.42 24.46 4.57
CA TYR A 667 8.07 23.89 4.47
C TYR A 667 6.95 24.90 4.79
N SER A 668 7.25 25.98 5.52
CA SER A 668 6.36 27.12 5.74
C SER A 668 6.01 27.82 4.42
N GLU A 669 4.89 28.53 4.40
CA GLU A 669 4.55 29.40 3.26
C GLU A 669 4.96 30.85 3.55
N ASN A 670 4.66 31.80 2.63
CA ASN A 670 5.19 33.18 2.64
C ASN A 670 4.69 34.08 3.80
N GLN A 671 4.32 33.51 4.95
CA GLN A 671 3.72 34.20 6.11
C GLN A 671 4.31 33.76 7.46
N GLU A 672 5.47 33.09 7.48
CA GLU A 672 6.10 32.59 8.73
C GLU A 672 5.22 31.57 9.49
N LEU A 673 4.30 30.90 8.77
CA LEU A 673 3.38 29.90 9.29
C LEU A 673 3.44 28.60 8.47
N MET A 674 3.24 27.47 9.15
CA MET A 674 3.15 26.14 8.55
C MET A 674 1.76 25.55 8.74
N SER A 675 1.12 25.13 7.64
CA SER A 675 -0.17 24.43 7.68
C SER A 675 -0.01 22.92 7.90
N LEU A 676 -1.06 22.24 8.39
CA LEU A 676 -1.10 20.80 8.62
C LEU A 676 -0.63 19.98 7.39
N SER A 677 -1.01 20.40 6.17
CA SER A 677 -0.58 19.74 4.93
C SER A 677 0.93 19.87 4.68
N ARG A 678 1.57 20.97 5.11
CA ARG A 678 3.01 21.18 4.99
C ARG A 678 3.77 20.41 6.07
N PHE A 679 3.25 20.41 7.29
CA PHE A 679 3.81 19.62 8.38
C PHE A 679 3.73 18.11 8.11
N SER A 680 2.60 17.61 7.61
CA SER A 680 2.47 16.23 7.11
C SER A 680 3.46 15.92 5.99
N GLN A 681 3.77 16.88 5.09
CA GLN A 681 4.79 16.65 4.07
C GLN A 681 6.19 16.53 4.71
N LEU A 682 6.55 17.45 5.61
CA LEU A 682 7.81 17.43 6.35
C LEU A 682 8.00 16.09 7.09
N CYS A 683 7.01 15.66 7.88
CA CYS A 683 7.10 14.41 8.62
C CYS A 683 7.26 13.16 7.72
N ARG A 684 6.80 13.18 6.48
CA ARG A 684 7.01 12.11 5.48
C ARG A 684 8.39 12.18 4.87
N ASP A 685 8.83 13.36 4.44
CA ASP A 685 10.14 13.57 3.80
C ASP A 685 11.30 13.29 4.78
N PHE A 686 11.08 13.55 6.07
CA PHE A 686 11.98 13.21 7.18
C PHE A 686 11.76 11.80 7.78
N ASN A 687 10.82 11.00 7.27
CA ASN A 687 10.46 9.64 7.73
C ASN A 687 10.01 9.52 9.20
N ILE A 688 9.54 10.62 9.82
CA ILE A 688 8.96 10.62 11.18
C ILE A 688 7.75 9.69 11.24
N PHE A 689 6.96 9.60 10.17
CA PHE A 689 6.01 8.50 9.97
C PHE A 689 6.13 7.95 8.53
N PRO A 690 5.88 6.65 8.31
CA PRO A 690 5.33 5.66 9.25
C PRO A 690 6.38 4.94 10.12
N ASP A 691 7.66 5.36 10.07
CA ASP A 691 8.77 4.56 10.59
C ASP A 691 9.14 4.86 12.06
N ILE A 692 8.95 6.10 12.55
CA ILE A 692 9.18 6.46 13.97
C ILE A 692 7.86 6.46 14.78
N LEU A 693 6.80 7.08 14.23
CA LEU A 693 5.47 7.18 14.85
C LEU A 693 4.34 6.87 13.85
N PRO A 694 3.10 6.60 14.34
CA PRO A 694 1.90 6.66 13.51
C PRO A 694 1.59 8.12 13.11
N GLU A 695 1.11 8.32 11.89
CA GLU A 695 0.67 9.64 11.39
C GLU A 695 -0.40 10.27 12.29
N GLU A 696 -1.37 9.48 12.75
CA GLU A 696 -2.47 9.93 13.63
C GLU A 696 -1.96 10.69 14.88
N VAL A 697 -0.96 10.12 15.58
CA VAL A 697 -0.39 10.69 16.81
C VAL A 697 0.28 12.04 16.55
N VAL A 698 1.01 12.14 15.43
CA VAL A 698 1.77 13.35 15.06
C VAL A 698 0.82 14.46 14.57
N MET A 699 -0.28 14.10 13.91
CA MET A 699 -1.33 15.06 13.51
C MET A 699 -2.16 15.53 14.71
N ASP A 700 -2.44 14.67 15.69
CA ASP A 700 -3.16 15.06 16.92
C ASP A 700 -2.36 16.07 17.76
N PHE A 701 -1.02 15.91 17.85
CA PHE A 701 -0.14 16.90 18.47
C PHE A 701 -0.18 18.25 17.75
N PHE A 702 -0.14 18.26 16.41
CA PHE A 702 -0.27 19.48 15.61
C PHE A 702 -1.62 20.17 15.86
N LYS A 703 -2.74 19.45 15.66
CA LYS A 703 -4.11 19.99 15.80
C LYS A 703 -4.36 20.57 17.19
N THR A 704 -3.87 19.92 18.24
CA THR A 704 -4.04 20.38 19.61
C THR A 704 -3.29 21.70 19.86
N LEU A 705 -2.06 21.80 19.36
CA LEU A 705 -1.24 23.02 19.50
C LEU A 705 -1.75 24.18 18.63
N SER A 706 -2.21 23.95 17.40
CA SER A 706 -2.87 24.99 16.59
C SER A 706 -4.15 25.49 17.26
N ASN A 707 -4.94 24.59 17.87
CA ASN A 707 -6.17 24.97 18.57
C ASN A 707 -5.89 25.82 19.83
N PHE A 708 -4.83 25.52 20.58
CA PHE A 708 -4.37 26.39 21.66
C PHE A 708 -3.89 27.76 21.15
N TYR A 709 -3.17 27.81 20.03
CA TYR A 709 -2.73 29.06 19.40
C TYR A 709 -3.92 29.96 19.04
N CYS A 710 -4.86 29.45 18.23
CA CYS A 710 -6.08 30.15 17.85
C CYS A 710 -6.85 30.65 19.07
N SER A 711 -7.05 29.80 20.09
CA SER A 711 -7.75 30.14 21.33
C SER A 711 -7.03 31.23 22.16
N SER A 712 -5.71 31.28 22.11
CA SER A 712 -4.90 32.25 22.86
C SER A 712 -4.82 33.65 22.23
N SER A 713 -5.12 33.77 20.93
CA SER A 713 -4.84 34.96 20.12
C SER A 713 -5.61 36.23 20.51
N GLY A 714 -6.80 36.08 21.10
CA GLY A 714 -7.56 37.14 21.78
C GLY A 714 -8.33 38.12 20.88
N GLU A 715 -9.43 38.66 21.42
CA GLU A 715 -10.42 39.47 20.67
C GLU A 715 -9.90 40.83 20.15
N ASP A 716 -8.77 41.33 20.69
CA ASP A 716 -8.28 42.71 20.50
C ASP A 716 -7.49 42.96 19.19
N SER A 717 -7.27 41.96 18.34
CA SER A 717 -6.30 42.04 17.23
C SER A 717 -6.90 41.80 15.83
N GLN A 718 -6.32 42.44 14.80
CA GLN A 718 -6.77 42.36 13.38
C GLN A 718 -6.48 41.02 12.68
N HIS A 719 -6.27 39.93 13.43
CA HIS A 719 -5.84 38.62 12.94
C HIS A 719 -6.96 37.56 12.87
N GLN A 720 -8.23 37.97 12.96
CA GLN A 720 -9.42 37.09 12.92
C GLN A 720 -9.63 36.28 11.62
N ASN A 721 -8.72 36.39 10.64
CA ASN A 721 -8.72 35.67 9.37
C ASN A 721 -7.50 34.75 9.20
N LEU A 722 -6.82 34.35 10.29
CA LEU A 722 -5.90 33.22 10.25
C LEU A 722 -6.69 31.96 9.93
N GLU A 723 -6.24 31.16 8.95
CA GLU A 723 -6.87 29.88 8.66
C GLU A 723 -6.65 28.89 9.82
N PRO A 724 -7.63 28.00 10.12
CA PRO A 724 -7.40 26.89 11.04
C PRO A 724 -6.29 25.97 10.54
N ASP A 725 -5.80 25.09 11.42
CA ASP A 725 -4.73 24.12 11.12
C ASP A 725 -3.39 24.77 10.66
N MET A 726 -3.03 25.93 11.23
CA MET A 726 -1.71 26.57 11.10
C MET A 726 -0.96 26.69 12.44
N ILE A 727 0.37 26.60 12.40
CA ILE A 727 1.27 26.82 13.54
C ILE A 727 2.44 27.75 13.18
N ASP A 728 3.03 28.39 14.19
CA ASP A 728 4.24 29.22 14.09
C ASP A 728 5.53 28.40 14.28
N GLU A 729 6.68 29.09 14.23
CA GLU A 729 8.01 28.49 14.37
C GLU A 729 8.28 27.90 15.77
N ASN A 730 7.57 28.37 16.79
CA ASN A 730 7.74 27.96 18.19
C ASN A 730 6.96 26.66 18.45
N LEU A 731 5.69 26.64 18.06
CA LEU A 731 4.83 25.47 18.14
C LEU A 731 5.33 24.33 17.25
N PHE A 732 5.96 24.63 16.11
CA PHE A 732 6.64 23.60 15.30
C PHE A 732 7.72 22.85 16.08
N VAL A 733 8.53 23.56 16.88
CA VAL A 733 9.51 22.94 17.78
C VAL A 733 8.82 22.12 18.87
N GLU A 734 7.71 22.61 19.43
CA GLU A 734 6.92 21.87 20.42
C GLU A 734 6.32 20.58 19.84
N VAL A 735 5.71 20.59 18.64
CA VAL A 735 5.15 19.36 18.02
C VAL A 735 6.25 18.31 17.79
N LEU A 736 7.45 18.72 17.35
CA LEU A 736 8.59 17.81 17.20
C LEU A 736 9.07 17.27 18.56
N ALA A 737 9.11 18.11 19.61
CA ALA A 737 9.47 17.66 20.94
C ALA A 737 8.44 16.68 21.54
N LEU A 738 7.13 16.98 21.43
CA LEU A 738 6.04 16.06 21.81
C LEU A 738 6.14 14.72 21.07
N SER A 739 6.42 14.76 19.77
CA SER A 739 6.68 13.56 18.95
C SER A 739 7.83 12.73 19.52
N ALA A 740 8.96 13.36 19.87
CA ALA A 740 10.08 12.66 20.49
C ALA A 740 9.72 12.01 21.84
N LEU A 741 8.95 12.69 22.70
CA LEU A 741 8.55 12.16 24.00
C LEU A 741 7.72 10.88 23.89
N GLU A 742 6.86 10.78 22.87
CA GLU A 742 5.98 9.61 22.62
C GLU A 742 6.70 8.43 21.93
N MET A 743 7.95 8.59 21.49
CA MET A 743 8.76 7.51 20.91
C MET A 743 8.94 6.35 21.91
N LYS A 744 8.75 5.10 21.42
CA LYS A 744 8.76 3.88 22.22
C LYS A 744 10.01 3.06 21.93
N PHE A 745 10.91 3.00 22.90
CA PHE A 745 12.17 2.25 22.82
C PHE A 745 12.02 0.87 23.46
N GLN A 746 12.97 -0.02 23.18
CA GLN A 746 13.16 -1.23 24.00
C GLN A 746 13.96 -0.86 25.26
N ASP A 747 13.78 -1.59 26.36
CA ASP A 747 14.44 -1.24 27.62
C ASP A 747 15.97 -1.42 27.55
N PRO A 748 16.77 -0.47 28.08
CA PRO A 748 16.36 0.70 28.86
C PRO A 748 15.81 1.86 28.02
N GLN A 749 14.72 2.48 28.48
CA GLN A 749 14.21 3.73 27.90
C GLN A 749 15.25 4.86 28.03
N PRO A 750 15.52 5.62 26.96
CA PRO A 750 16.27 6.87 27.05
C PRO A 750 15.55 7.93 27.91
N SER A 751 16.30 8.87 28.45
CA SER A 751 15.75 10.08 29.06
C SER A 751 15.07 10.97 28.03
N GLN A 752 14.23 11.90 28.48
CA GLN A 752 13.44 12.77 27.59
C GLN A 752 14.33 13.65 26.68
N ILE A 753 15.49 14.10 27.19
CA ILE A 753 16.50 14.83 26.42
C ILE A 753 17.11 13.94 25.34
N GLU A 754 17.48 12.70 25.68
CA GLU A 754 18.00 11.72 24.71
C GLU A 754 16.96 11.39 23.64
N LYS A 755 15.67 11.27 23.97
CA LYS A 755 14.60 11.05 22.98
C LYS A 755 14.55 12.18 21.93
N VAL A 756 14.54 13.43 22.38
CA VAL A 756 14.52 14.62 21.51
C VAL A 756 15.77 14.64 20.62
N ILE A 757 16.94 14.34 21.17
CA ILE A 757 18.19 14.29 20.41
C ILE A 757 18.21 13.12 19.41
N VAL A 758 17.65 11.95 19.75
CA VAL A 758 17.53 10.82 18.80
C VAL A 758 16.58 11.14 17.66
N LEU A 759 15.42 11.79 17.91
CA LEU A 759 14.54 12.22 16.82
C LEU A 759 15.27 13.17 15.86
N LEU A 760 16.02 14.14 16.42
CA LEU A 760 16.76 15.10 15.62
C LEU A 760 17.90 14.46 14.85
N ASP A 761 18.63 13.49 15.41
CA ASP A 761 19.65 12.76 14.65
C ASP A 761 19.02 11.89 13.54
N CYS A 762 17.87 11.25 13.80
CA CYS A 762 17.10 10.57 12.75
C CYS A 762 16.69 11.52 11.63
N MET A 763 16.22 12.74 11.95
CA MET A 763 15.88 13.77 10.97
C MET A 763 17.10 14.26 10.20
N ASN A 764 18.19 14.58 10.90
CA ASN A 764 19.39 15.23 10.36
C ASN A 764 20.21 14.31 9.44
N ASN A 765 20.07 12.99 9.59
CA ASN A 765 20.69 11.99 8.71
C ASN A 765 19.89 11.70 7.41
N THR A 766 18.78 12.40 7.15
CA THR A 766 17.99 12.22 5.92
C THR A 766 18.56 12.97 4.71
N GLU A 767 18.25 12.50 3.50
CA GLU A 767 18.70 13.19 2.27
C GLU A 767 18.15 14.62 2.18
N ILE A 768 16.91 14.86 2.63
CA ILE A 768 16.31 16.20 2.62
C ILE A 768 16.98 17.15 3.62
N ALA A 769 17.39 16.67 4.80
CA ALA A 769 18.21 17.45 5.74
C ALA A 769 19.53 17.91 5.11
N ILE A 770 20.23 16.98 4.45
CA ILE A 770 21.49 17.26 3.74
C ILE A 770 21.27 18.27 2.60
N GLN A 771 20.19 18.13 1.82
CA GLN A 771 19.85 19.07 0.74
C GLN A 771 19.59 20.48 1.29
N ILE A 772 18.80 20.64 2.35
CA ILE A 772 18.51 21.94 2.97
C ILE A 772 19.79 22.57 3.52
N TYR A 773 20.55 21.84 4.34
CA TYR A 773 21.76 22.35 4.98
C TYR A 773 22.94 22.59 4.01
N SER A 774 22.97 21.94 2.84
CA SER A 774 24.01 22.15 1.81
C SER A 774 24.11 23.61 1.34
N SER A 775 23.05 24.40 1.49
CA SER A 775 23.03 25.84 1.20
C SER A 775 23.70 26.71 2.27
N THR A 776 23.79 26.22 3.51
CA THR A 776 24.39 26.91 4.66
C THR A 776 25.86 26.55 4.86
N GLY A 777 26.22 25.28 4.64
CA GLY A 777 27.54 24.73 4.93
C GLY A 777 27.81 24.38 6.40
N GLU A 778 26.80 24.44 7.29
CA GLU A 778 26.88 23.98 8.68
C GLU A 778 26.41 22.51 8.79
N ASP A 779 26.90 21.75 9.78
CA ASP A 779 26.28 20.48 10.19
C ASP A 779 25.07 20.81 11.10
N PRO A 780 23.83 20.36 10.77
CA PRO A 780 22.65 20.62 11.62
C PRO A 780 22.85 20.19 13.08
N ASN A 781 23.65 19.15 13.32
CA ASN A 781 23.93 18.63 14.64
C ASN A 781 25.05 19.39 15.40
N ASP A 782 25.85 20.26 14.78
CA ASP A 782 27.06 20.84 15.42
C ASP A 782 26.76 21.54 16.76
N LYS A 783 25.65 22.30 16.82
CA LYS A 783 25.21 23.01 18.03
C LYS A 783 24.82 22.04 19.15
N ILE A 784 24.09 20.98 18.82
CA ILE A 784 23.62 19.97 19.77
C ILE A 784 24.79 19.08 20.23
N LYS A 785 25.67 18.65 19.32
CA LYS A 785 26.94 17.94 19.61
C LYS A 785 27.84 18.74 20.54
N SER A 786 27.92 20.06 20.37
CA SER A 786 28.71 20.97 21.21
C SER A 786 28.15 21.12 22.64
N ALA A 787 26.82 21.16 22.79
CA ALA A 787 26.14 21.26 24.08
C ALA A 787 26.07 19.93 24.85
N TYR A 788 25.79 18.82 24.14
CA TYR A 788 25.59 17.48 24.71
C TYR A 788 26.62 16.45 24.20
N PRO A 789 27.94 16.72 24.29
CA PRO A 789 29.00 15.88 23.68
C PRO A 789 29.16 14.50 24.34
N HIS A 790 28.34 14.16 25.35
CA HIS A 790 28.30 12.86 25.99
C HIS A 790 27.26 11.91 25.38
N LEU A 791 26.30 12.44 24.61
CA LEU A 791 25.25 11.65 23.95
C LEU A 791 25.62 11.24 22.52
N PHE A 792 26.62 11.90 21.92
CA PHE A 792 27.18 11.59 20.60
C PHE A 792 28.52 10.83 20.66
N GLN A 793 28.79 10.12 21.77
CA GLN A 793 29.95 9.23 21.87
C GLN A 793 29.53 7.82 21.42
N GLU A 794 30.18 7.31 20.37
CA GLU A 794 30.00 5.95 19.87
C GLU A 794 30.17 4.93 21.01
N ASN A 795 29.16 4.08 21.22
CA ASN A 795 29.14 2.96 22.18
C ASN A 795 28.92 1.64 21.44
#